data_AF-A0A117JNP7-F1
#
_entry.id   AF-A0A117JNP7-F1
#
_cell.length_a   1.000
_cell.length_b   1.000
_cell.length_c   1.000
_cell.angle_alpha   90.00
_cell.angle_beta   90.00
_cell.angle_gamma   90.00
#
_symmetry.space_group_name_H-M   'P 1'
#
loop_
_entity.id
_entity.type
_entity.pdbx_description
1 polymer ?
#
loop_
_entity_poly.entity_id
_entity_poly.type
_entity_poly.pdbx_seq_one_letter_code
_entity_poly.pdbx_strand_id
1 'polypeptide(L)'
;MQRWADLVTRRARWLVVWFACATAALGVYGAEVYDHLSAGGFDNPGSESARAATVEREVFGSRSADVSALYSSATAPATSPVVESEVRRIVQQLDRDAVTSVLTYYDTGDLRLLSQNGQITQVIVSLAGDSQDAKMANYERIEGQLRSPQLDTQLTGIWPVYADAQERSDTDAKRAEVYSLPIVIALCLLIFGSVIAALMPALIGVVAIVGATASVRLLTEFTEVSIFSVNIITLLGLGLAVDYALFMVGRFREELAAAHGDDCDAVPAAIHRTLATAGRTVMFSGLTVAAALSSLLFFPQVYLRSMAYGGIAAVLVAMIAALSILPAVLTLLGRRIDAGRVFRRRPVEQGRAWWATWARAVMRRPMVTVLVVLVVLGTLGWPFLSSSWGGIDYRVLPSDAPAHRAADTLISQFGGDETSAATVVLQRAGEPEAAAVVNDLAEVPDVVEVRPVAEDGDHRLLQVHWNGNSQSEASRAVIDQLRAIDPPGDATALVGGTTAETVDLLDSLRRTLPWMAVFASLVMLGLLFMAFGSVVLPVKAILMNAASLTASFGVVTWIFADGHLEGLLRFESQGFLDATQPVVMLAVLFGLSMDYEVFLLSRIHEQWRLTGDNTHSVAAGVQLTGRIITNAALLLAVVIGAFAMSGLVFMKLIGVGMMVALLIDATVVRAVLVPATMALLGRWNWWAPPPLARFWERYRRRPEGGFYAPQEADQPASTSSTR
;
A
#
# COMPACT_ATOMS: atom_id res chain seq x y z
N MET A 1 5.72 30.76 5.74
CA MET A 1 4.84 30.95 4.57
C MET A 1 4.97 32.31 3.91
N GLN A 2 4.76 33.46 4.58
CA GLN A 2 4.89 34.78 3.90
C GLN A 2 6.27 35.00 3.27
N ARG A 3 7.36 34.83 4.03
CA ARG A 3 8.74 34.89 3.50
C ARG A 3 9.00 33.91 2.35
N TRP A 4 8.32 32.76 2.36
CA TRP A 4 8.42 31.77 1.30
C TRP A 4 7.69 32.23 0.04
N ALA A 5 6.49 32.79 0.18
CA ALA A 5 5.74 33.40 -0.92
C ALA A 5 6.53 34.54 -1.58
N ASP A 6 7.22 35.38 -0.80
CA ASP A 6 8.12 36.42 -1.33
C ASP A 6 9.25 35.82 -2.18
N LEU A 7 9.88 34.75 -1.70
CA LEU A 7 10.95 34.08 -2.44
C LEU A 7 10.43 33.49 -3.75
N VAL A 8 9.30 32.78 -3.68
CA VAL A 8 8.72 32.10 -4.85
C VAL A 8 8.27 33.11 -5.91
N THR A 9 7.65 34.22 -5.52
CA THR A 9 7.20 35.26 -6.45
C THR A 9 8.38 35.99 -7.08
N ARG A 10 9.39 36.40 -6.30
CA ARG A 10 10.56 37.14 -6.80
C ARG A 10 11.47 36.32 -7.72
N ARG A 11 11.60 35.00 -7.45
CA ARG A 11 12.52 34.11 -8.18
C ARG A 11 11.81 33.06 -9.01
N ALA A 12 10.53 33.26 -9.34
CA ALA A 12 9.68 32.27 -10.02
C ALA A 12 10.34 31.63 -11.27
N ARG A 13 10.93 32.42 -12.16
CA ARG A 13 11.61 31.91 -13.38
C ARG A 13 12.78 30.99 -13.06
N TRP A 14 13.64 31.43 -12.14
CA TRP A 14 14.83 30.66 -11.73
C TRP A 14 14.45 29.39 -10.98
N LEU A 15 13.41 29.45 -10.14
CA LEU A 15 12.90 28.27 -9.46
C LEU A 15 12.36 27.24 -10.46
N VAL A 16 11.53 27.65 -11.42
CA VAL A 16 11.00 26.72 -12.43
C VAL A 16 12.12 26.06 -13.24
N VAL A 17 13.12 26.83 -13.69
CA VAL A 17 14.28 26.27 -14.42
C VAL A 17 15.08 25.32 -13.53
N TRP A 18 15.39 25.72 -12.30
CA TRP A 18 16.15 24.89 -11.36
C TRP A 18 15.41 23.59 -11.05
N PHE A 19 14.11 23.64 -10.78
CA PHE A 19 13.30 22.45 -10.53
C PHE A 19 13.16 21.57 -11.77
N ALA A 20 13.05 22.13 -12.97
CA ALA A 20 13.04 21.35 -14.20
C ALA A 20 14.36 20.60 -14.40
N CYS A 21 15.50 21.28 -14.22
CA CYS A 21 16.83 20.64 -14.27
C CYS A 21 17.02 19.60 -13.16
N ALA A 22 16.59 19.90 -11.93
CA ALA A 22 16.66 18.97 -10.81
C ALA A 22 15.79 17.74 -11.06
N THR A 23 14.57 17.91 -11.57
CA THR A 23 13.68 16.79 -11.91
C THR A 23 14.28 15.94 -13.02
N ALA A 24 14.88 16.54 -14.05
CA ALA A 24 15.57 15.79 -15.10
C ALA A 24 16.76 15.00 -14.56
N ALA A 25 17.61 15.61 -13.72
CA ALA A 25 18.75 14.95 -13.09
C ALA A 25 18.31 13.81 -12.15
N LEU A 26 17.30 14.05 -11.31
CA LEU A 26 16.69 13.03 -10.45
C LEU A 26 16.02 11.92 -11.26
N GLY A 27 15.45 12.23 -12.44
CA GLY A 27 14.88 11.25 -13.35
C GLY A 27 15.93 10.30 -13.92
N VAL A 28 17.09 10.83 -14.32
CA VAL A 28 18.22 10.00 -14.78
C VAL A 28 18.73 9.13 -13.64
N TYR A 29 18.96 9.70 -12.46
CA TYR A 29 19.44 8.95 -11.29
C TYR A 29 18.41 7.90 -10.80
N GLY A 30 17.14 8.27 -10.77
CA GLY A 30 16.05 7.40 -10.32
C GLY A 30 15.68 6.30 -11.32
N ALA A 31 16.08 6.41 -12.59
CA ALA A 31 15.81 5.38 -13.59
C ALA A 31 16.50 4.04 -13.24
N GLU A 32 17.66 4.09 -12.59
CA GLU A 32 18.41 2.91 -12.11
C GLU A 32 17.81 2.28 -10.84
N VAL A 33 16.69 2.80 -10.31
CA VAL A 33 16.07 2.23 -9.10
C VAL A 33 15.68 0.78 -9.31
N TYR A 34 15.18 0.43 -10.49
CA TYR A 34 14.62 -0.90 -10.77
C TYR A 34 15.67 -2.02 -10.64
N ASP A 35 16.94 -1.70 -10.89
CA ASP A 35 18.06 -2.62 -10.77
C ASP A 35 18.52 -2.85 -9.32
N HIS A 36 18.02 -2.05 -8.37
CA HIS A 36 18.44 -2.04 -6.96
C HIS A 36 17.28 -2.34 -6.00
N LEU A 37 16.11 -2.73 -6.52
CA LEU A 37 14.93 -3.06 -5.73
C LEU A 37 14.87 -4.57 -5.47
N SER A 38 14.51 -4.93 -4.25
CA SER A 38 14.30 -6.31 -3.83
C SER A 38 12.96 -6.85 -4.30
N ALA A 39 12.92 -8.11 -4.74
CA ALA A 39 11.68 -8.79 -5.15
C ALA A 39 10.85 -9.32 -3.97
N GLY A 40 11.39 -9.29 -2.74
CA GLY A 40 10.81 -9.97 -1.59
C GLY A 40 10.64 -9.12 -0.33
N GLY A 41 10.87 -9.74 0.83
CA GLY A 41 10.81 -9.10 2.14
C GLY A 41 9.48 -9.25 2.89
N PHE A 42 8.70 -10.28 2.59
CA PHE A 42 7.40 -10.55 3.22
C PHE A 42 7.50 -11.24 4.57
N ASP A 43 8.59 -11.97 4.80
CA ASP A 43 8.88 -12.69 6.02
C ASP A 43 9.36 -11.76 7.15
N ASN A 44 9.38 -12.30 8.37
CA ASN A 44 9.94 -11.62 9.53
C ASN A 44 11.38 -12.12 9.75
N PRO A 45 12.42 -11.29 9.51
CA PRO A 45 13.82 -11.74 9.62
C PRO A 45 14.21 -12.24 11.03
N GLY A 46 13.47 -11.84 12.06
CA GLY A 46 13.69 -12.27 13.45
C GLY A 46 12.91 -13.51 13.87
N SER A 47 12.18 -14.17 12.95
CA SER A 47 11.31 -15.30 13.28
C SER A 47 12.06 -16.63 13.45
N GLU A 48 11.36 -17.63 13.98
CA GLU A 48 11.90 -18.98 14.09
C GLU A 48 12.07 -19.60 12.71
N SER A 49 11.11 -19.42 11.79
CA SER A 49 11.20 -19.92 10.42
C SER A 49 12.41 -19.33 9.66
N ALA A 50 12.67 -18.03 9.84
CA ALA A 50 13.83 -17.36 9.23
C ALA A 50 15.14 -17.93 9.78
N ARG A 51 15.22 -18.15 11.11
CA ARG A 51 16.38 -18.79 11.75
C ARG A 51 16.56 -20.25 11.30
N ALA A 52 15.48 -21.00 11.15
CA ALA A 52 15.52 -22.37 10.62
C ALA A 52 16.12 -22.37 9.22
N ALA A 53 15.67 -21.46 8.34
CA ALA A 53 16.20 -21.30 6.98
C ALA A 53 17.68 -20.88 6.96
N THR A 54 18.12 -20.00 7.88
CA THR A 54 19.53 -19.63 8.01
C THR A 54 20.39 -20.83 8.41
N VAL A 55 19.97 -21.60 9.42
CA VAL A 55 20.73 -22.76 9.91
C VAL A 55 20.73 -23.88 8.87
N GLU A 56 19.60 -24.13 8.21
CA GLU A 56 19.52 -25.10 7.12
C GLU A 56 20.55 -24.77 6.03
N ARG A 57 20.67 -23.49 5.68
CA ARG A 57 21.63 -23.01 4.70
C ARG A 57 23.07 -23.17 5.15
N GLU A 58 23.40 -22.68 6.34
CA GLU A 58 24.78 -22.67 6.86
C GLU A 58 25.34 -24.09 7.07
N VAL A 59 24.50 -25.03 7.50
CA VAL A 59 24.91 -26.39 7.82
C VAL A 59 24.74 -27.35 6.64
N PHE A 60 23.61 -27.29 5.92
CA PHE A 60 23.25 -28.29 4.90
C PHE A 60 23.31 -27.78 3.46
N GLY A 61 23.68 -26.51 3.25
CA GLY A 61 23.82 -25.90 1.93
C GLY A 61 22.49 -25.60 1.23
N SER A 62 21.40 -25.38 1.98
CA SER A 62 20.02 -25.23 1.47
C SER A 62 19.52 -26.46 0.71
N ARG A 63 18.51 -27.15 1.25
CA ARG A 63 17.86 -28.29 0.61
C ARG A 63 16.41 -27.96 0.19
N SER A 64 16.12 -26.67 0.07
CA SER A 64 14.84 -26.13 -0.36
C SER A 64 14.54 -26.43 -1.83
N ALA A 65 13.27 -26.73 -2.11
CA ALA A 65 12.75 -26.78 -3.47
C ALA A 65 12.49 -25.35 -3.97
N ASP A 66 13.55 -24.64 -4.34
CA ASP A 66 13.48 -23.25 -4.81
C ASP A 66 12.83 -23.15 -6.20
N VAL A 67 13.22 -24.03 -7.12
CA VAL A 67 12.67 -24.13 -8.48
C VAL A 67 12.32 -25.58 -8.76
N SER A 68 11.17 -25.80 -9.39
CA SER A 68 10.72 -27.09 -9.87
C SER A 68 10.46 -26.98 -11.37
N ALA A 69 11.31 -27.62 -12.17
CA ALA A 69 11.15 -27.71 -13.62
C ALA A 69 10.45 -29.03 -13.99
N LEU A 70 9.31 -28.93 -14.63
CA LEU A 70 8.54 -30.06 -15.16
C LEU A 70 8.86 -30.24 -16.64
N TYR A 71 9.29 -31.45 -17.01
CA TYR A 71 9.58 -31.81 -18.38
C TYR A 71 8.64 -32.89 -18.87
N SER A 72 8.05 -32.66 -20.05
CA SER A 72 7.21 -33.65 -20.70
C SER A 72 7.50 -33.74 -22.20
N SER A 73 7.21 -34.90 -22.80
CA SER A 73 7.32 -35.14 -24.23
C SER A 73 5.97 -35.56 -24.79
N ALA A 74 5.64 -35.10 -26.00
CA ALA A 74 4.40 -35.48 -26.67
C ALA A 74 4.39 -36.94 -27.15
N THR A 75 5.56 -37.58 -27.28
CA THR A 75 5.71 -38.87 -27.97
C THR A 75 6.41 -39.95 -27.16
N ALA A 76 7.02 -39.60 -26.02
CA ALA A 76 7.81 -40.53 -25.22
C ALA A 76 7.53 -40.37 -23.72
N PRO A 77 7.54 -41.46 -22.93
CA PRO A 77 7.43 -41.38 -21.48
C PRO A 77 8.66 -40.72 -20.86
N ALA A 78 8.52 -40.20 -19.64
CA ALA A 78 9.58 -39.52 -18.92
C ALA A 78 10.81 -40.43 -18.63
N THR A 79 10.61 -41.74 -18.54
CA THR A 79 11.68 -42.72 -18.36
C THR A 79 12.41 -43.09 -19.66
N SER A 80 12.02 -42.52 -20.80
CA SER A 80 12.66 -42.84 -22.08
C SER A 80 14.08 -42.26 -22.16
N PRO A 81 15.02 -42.92 -22.86
CA PRO A 81 16.39 -42.45 -23.00
C PRO A 81 16.51 -41.06 -23.63
N VAL A 82 15.54 -40.68 -24.48
CA VAL A 82 15.51 -39.37 -25.14
C VAL A 82 15.28 -38.27 -24.10
N VAL A 83 14.23 -38.40 -23.27
CA VAL A 83 13.92 -37.44 -22.20
C VAL A 83 15.05 -37.40 -21.18
N GLU A 84 15.57 -38.56 -20.76
CA GLU A 84 16.70 -38.64 -19.82
C GLU A 84 17.93 -37.91 -20.36
N SER A 85 18.32 -38.15 -21.60
CA SER A 85 19.52 -37.55 -22.19
C SER A 85 19.42 -36.02 -22.26
N GLU A 86 18.22 -35.49 -22.54
CA GLU A 86 17.98 -34.06 -22.65
C GLU A 86 17.93 -33.40 -21.27
N VAL A 87 17.28 -34.01 -20.27
CA VAL A 87 17.28 -33.51 -18.89
C VAL A 87 18.69 -33.51 -18.32
N ARG A 88 19.48 -34.58 -18.53
CA ARG A 88 20.89 -34.62 -18.09
C ARG A 88 21.73 -33.54 -18.78
N ARG A 89 21.49 -33.27 -20.06
CA ARG A 89 22.16 -32.18 -20.79
C ARG A 89 21.84 -30.82 -20.17
N ILE A 90 20.58 -30.56 -19.84
CA ILE A 90 20.14 -29.32 -19.18
C ILE A 90 20.83 -29.17 -17.83
N VAL A 91 20.76 -30.19 -16.98
CA VAL A 91 21.37 -30.16 -15.63
C VAL A 91 22.89 -29.95 -15.69
N GLN A 92 23.57 -30.51 -16.69
CA GLN A 92 25.02 -30.31 -16.87
C GLN A 92 25.39 -28.90 -17.37
N GLN A 93 24.47 -28.21 -18.02
CA GLN A 93 24.66 -26.85 -18.52
C GLN A 93 24.32 -25.77 -17.49
N LEU A 94 23.66 -26.15 -16.39
CA LEU A 94 23.34 -25.22 -15.32
C LEU A 94 24.61 -24.58 -14.75
N ASP A 95 24.54 -23.26 -14.57
CA ASP A 95 25.57 -22.51 -13.87
C ASP A 95 25.75 -23.07 -12.44
N ARG A 96 26.92 -23.67 -12.17
CA ARG A 96 27.23 -24.29 -10.88
C ARG A 96 27.41 -23.26 -9.77
N ASP A 97 27.69 -22.00 -10.12
CA ASP A 97 27.81 -20.93 -9.12
C ASP A 97 26.43 -20.40 -8.70
N ALA A 98 25.40 -20.63 -9.53
CA ALA A 98 24.02 -20.21 -9.26
C ALA A 98 23.19 -21.25 -8.50
N VAL A 99 23.64 -22.51 -8.43
CA VAL A 99 22.86 -23.65 -7.95
C VAL A 99 23.63 -24.42 -6.88
N THR A 100 22.99 -24.74 -5.76
CA THR A 100 23.62 -25.52 -4.69
C THR A 100 23.30 -27.01 -4.79
N SER A 101 22.09 -27.37 -5.20
CA SER A 101 21.70 -28.77 -5.39
C SER A 101 20.70 -28.94 -6.52
N VAL A 102 20.76 -30.09 -7.20
CA VAL A 102 19.78 -30.50 -8.21
C VAL A 102 19.38 -31.94 -7.92
N LEU A 103 18.08 -32.19 -7.79
CA LEU A 103 17.50 -33.52 -7.59
C LEU A 103 16.74 -33.92 -8.85
N THR A 104 17.07 -35.09 -9.36
CA THR A 104 16.41 -35.69 -10.52
C THR A 104 15.99 -37.12 -10.22
N TYR A 105 14.91 -37.58 -10.86
CA TYR A 105 14.53 -38.99 -10.86
C TYR A 105 15.69 -39.89 -11.34
N TYR A 106 16.46 -39.43 -12.33
CA TYR A 106 17.49 -40.23 -12.99
C TYR A 106 18.74 -40.48 -12.13
N ASP A 107 18.94 -39.69 -11.07
CA ASP A 107 20.07 -39.87 -10.14
C ASP A 107 19.61 -40.56 -8.83
N THR A 108 18.39 -40.29 -8.40
CA THR A 108 17.86 -40.76 -7.10
C THR A 108 17.01 -42.03 -7.19
N GLY A 109 16.39 -42.28 -8.35
CA GLY A 109 15.35 -43.30 -8.51
C GLY A 109 14.05 -42.99 -7.77
N ASP A 110 13.86 -41.78 -7.24
CA ASP A 110 12.68 -41.42 -6.47
C ASP A 110 11.44 -41.28 -7.37
N LEU A 111 10.52 -42.24 -7.28
CA LEU A 111 9.30 -42.28 -8.08
C LEU A 111 8.38 -41.06 -7.86
N ARG A 112 8.54 -40.31 -6.76
CA ARG A 112 7.79 -39.07 -6.50
C ARG A 112 8.18 -37.94 -7.45
N LEU A 113 9.36 -38.02 -8.08
CA LEU A 113 9.80 -37.10 -9.13
C LEU A 113 9.25 -37.46 -10.51
N LEU A 114 8.38 -38.48 -10.60
CA LEU A 114 7.61 -38.81 -11.79
C LEU A 114 6.12 -38.61 -11.54
N SER A 115 5.40 -38.14 -12.56
CA SER A 115 3.94 -38.09 -12.50
C SER A 115 3.33 -39.49 -12.36
N GLN A 116 2.10 -39.58 -11.86
CA GLN A 116 1.38 -40.85 -11.68
C GLN A 116 1.25 -41.65 -12.98
N ASN A 117 1.20 -40.97 -14.12
CA ASN A 117 1.13 -41.55 -15.47
C ASN A 117 2.52 -41.81 -16.11
N GLY A 118 3.61 -41.47 -15.43
CA GLY A 118 5.00 -41.63 -15.90
C GLY A 118 5.37 -40.79 -17.14
N GLN A 119 4.57 -39.78 -17.49
CA GLN A 119 4.79 -38.93 -18.68
C GLN A 119 5.59 -37.67 -18.37
N ILE A 120 5.59 -37.21 -17.13
CA ILE A 120 6.26 -35.98 -16.69
C ILE A 120 7.32 -36.34 -15.66
N THR A 121 8.50 -35.73 -15.77
CA THR A 121 9.55 -35.78 -14.76
C THR A 121 9.76 -34.39 -14.15
N GLN A 122 10.01 -34.36 -12.85
CA GLN A 122 10.30 -33.16 -12.08
C GLN A 122 11.80 -33.09 -11.77
N VAL A 123 12.38 -31.91 -12.00
CA VAL A 123 13.74 -31.56 -11.57
C VAL A 123 13.64 -30.46 -10.53
N ILE A 124 14.11 -30.74 -9.32
CA ILE A 124 14.12 -29.78 -8.21
C ILE A 124 15.50 -29.14 -8.15
N VAL A 125 15.56 -27.82 -8.18
CA VAL A 125 16.79 -27.03 -8.14
C VAL A 125 16.76 -26.16 -6.89
N SER A 126 17.82 -26.24 -6.08
CA SER A 126 18.08 -25.34 -4.94
C SER A 126 19.05 -24.26 -5.37
N LEU A 127 18.68 -22.99 -5.21
CA LEU A 127 19.48 -21.86 -5.67
C LEU A 127 20.52 -21.45 -4.62
N ALA A 128 21.70 -21.09 -5.09
CA ALA A 128 22.71 -20.47 -4.24
C ALA A 128 22.29 -19.04 -3.86
N GLY A 129 22.73 -18.57 -2.70
CA GLY A 129 22.54 -17.17 -2.27
C GLY A 129 22.00 -17.04 -0.85
N ASP A 130 22.43 -15.97 -0.18
CA ASP A 130 22.10 -15.70 1.23
C ASP A 130 20.88 -14.79 1.41
N SER A 131 20.51 -14.06 0.37
CA SER A 131 19.34 -13.18 0.35
C SER A 131 18.34 -13.63 -0.71
N GLN A 132 17.09 -13.19 -0.55
CA GLN A 132 16.05 -13.40 -1.56
C GLN A 132 16.46 -12.83 -2.93
N ASP A 133 17.14 -11.68 -2.93
CA ASP A 133 17.61 -11.05 -4.17
C ASP A 133 18.73 -11.84 -4.85
N ALA A 134 19.67 -12.41 -4.08
CA ALA A 134 20.72 -13.26 -4.63
C ALA A 134 20.12 -14.51 -5.30
N LYS A 135 19.12 -15.13 -4.66
CA LYS A 135 18.39 -16.26 -5.24
C LYS A 135 17.62 -15.86 -6.50
N MET A 136 16.92 -14.72 -6.49
CA MET A 136 16.23 -14.22 -7.68
C MET A 136 17.20 -13.97 -8.85
N ALA A 137 18.31 -13.27 -8.61
CA ALA A 137 19.32 -13.01 -9.63
C ALA A 137 19.96 -14.30 -10.18
N ASN A 138 20.11 -15.33 -9.34
CA ASN A 138 20.60 -16.64 -9.76
C ASN A 138 19.53 -17.40 -10.56
N TYR A 139 18.25 -17.29 -10.20
CA TYR A 139 17.15 -17.83 -11.00
C TYR A 139 17.11 -17.23 -12.41
N GLU A 140 17.14 -15.90 -12.52
CA GLU A 140 17.11 -15.19 -13.81
C GLU A 140 18.28 -15.61 -14.73
N ARG A 141 19.44 -15.93 -14.15
CA ARG A 141 20.60 -16.43 -14.90
C ARG A 141 20.39 -17.83 -15.46
N ILE A 142 19.68 -18.70 -14.73
CA ILE A 142 19.48 -20.10 -15.11
C ILE A 142 18.13 -20.38 -15.80
N GLU A 143 17.15 -19.47 -15.74
CA GLU A 143 15.82 -19.68 -16.29
C GLU A 143 15.88 -20.10 -17.77
N GLY A 144 16.66 -19.36 -18.57
CA GLY A 144 16.85 -19.66 -19.99
C GLY A 144 17.54 -21.00 -20.24
N GLN A 145 18.35 -21.49 -19.29
CA GLN A 145 19.06 -22.77 -19.36
C GLN A 145 18.14 -23.95 -19.02
N LEU A 146 17.16 -23.73 -18.12
CA LEU A 146 16.18 -24.74 -17.72
C LEU A 146 15.19 -25.07 -18.85
N ARG A 147 14.98 -24.17 -19.80
CA ARG A 147 14.05 -24.38 -20.92
C ARG A 147 14.64 -25.29 -22.00
N SER A 148 13.94 -26.37 -22.34
CA SER A 148 14.32 -27.26 -23.44
C SER A 148 13.69 -26.82 -24.78
N PRO A 149 14.42 -26.88 -25.89
CA PRO A 149 13.84 -26.77 -27.22
C PRO A 149 13.17 -28.06 -27.72
N GLN A 150 13.39 -29.21 -27.05
CA GLN A 150 12.90 -30.53 -27.47
C GLN A 150 11.76 -31.06 -26.59
N LEU A 151 11.66 -30.58 -25.36
CA LEU A 151 10.65 -30.98 -24.37
C LEU A 151 9.77 -29.79 -24.02
N ASP A 152 8.49 -30.04 -23.74
CA ASP A 152 7.65 -29.03 -23.10
C ASP A 152 8.17 -28.82 -21.68
N THR A 153 8.51 -27.57 -21.37
CA THR A 153 9.11 -27.18 -20.08
C THR A 153 8.18 -26.21 -19.36
N GLN A 154 7.81 -26.57 -18.14
CA GLN A 154 7.01 -25.72 -17.27
C GLN A 154 7.79 -25.48 -15.98
N LEU A 155 7.96 -24.22 -15.59
CA LEU A 155 8.73 -23.84 -14.40
C LEU A 155 7.76 -23.40 -13.31
N THR A 156 7.91 -23.97 -12.11
CA THR A 156 7.17 -23.60 -10.91
C THR A 156 8.09 -23.57 -9.69
N GLY A 157 7.55 -23.23 -8.53
CA GLY A 157 8.32 -22.94 -7.32
C GLY A 157 8.31 -21.45 -6.98
N ILE A 158 8.91 -21.11 -5.85
CA ILE A 158 8.81 -19.75 -5.26
C ILE A 158 9.40 -18.70 -6.22
N TRP A 159 10.58 -18.96 -6.80
CA TRP A 159 11.29 -17.98 -7.63
C TRP A 159 10.66 -17.77 -9.01
N PRO A 160 10.24 -18.82 -9.76
CA PRO A 160 9.45 -18.61 -10.98
C PRO A 160 8.16 -17.85 -10.74
N VAL A 161 7.44 -18.13 -9.63
CA VAL A 161 6.23 -17.38 -9.27
C VAL A 161 6.54 -15.91 -9.01
N TYR A 162 7.60 -15.61 -8.27
CA TYR A 162 8.03 -14.24 -8.01
C TYR A 162 8.51 -13.54 -9.29
N ALA A 163 9.23 -14.21 -10.18
CA ALA A 163 9.68 -13.67 -11.46
C ALA A 163 8.50 -13.36 -12.40
N ASP A 164 7.54 -14.29 -12.56
CA ASP A 164 6.31 -14.07 -13.31
C ASP A 164 5.50 -12.90 -12.71
N ALA A 165 5.42 -12.81 -11.36
CA ALA A 165 4.76 -11.71 -10.67
C ALA A 165 5.46 -10.37 -10.92
N GLN A 166 6.79 -10.39 -11.00
CA GLN A 166 7.62 -9.22 -11.25
C GLN A 166 7.47 -8.71 -12.69
N GLU A 167 7.54 -9.59 -13.70
CA GLU A 167 7.34 -9.23 -15.10
C GLU A 167 5.92 -8.68 -15.35
N ARG A 168 4.91 -9.31 -14.72
CA ARG A 168 3.53 -8.83 -14.75
C ARG A 168 3.40 -7.46 -14.08
N SER A 169 4.05 -7.24 -12.94
CA SER A 169 4.04 -5.95 -12.24
C SER A 169 4.58 -4.82 -13.12
N ASP A 170 5.70 -5.03 -13.83
CA ASP A 170 6.29 -4.02 -14.71
C ASP A 170 5.36 -3.68 -15.88
N THR A 171 4.77 -4.70 -16.51
CA THR A 171 3.79 -4.51 -17.58
C THR A 171 2.54 -3.78 -17.09
N ASP A 172 2.06 -4.10 -15.90
CA ASP A 172 0.88 -3.51 -15.29
C ASP A 172 1.10 -2.05 -14.87
N ALA A 173 2.26 -1.72 -14.30
CA ALA A 173 2.62 -0.35 -13.97
C ALA A 173 2.58 0.55 -15.22
N LYS A 174 3.18 0.08 -16.32
CA LYS A 174 3.16 0.76 -17.62
C LYS A 174 1.73 0.93 -18.14
N ARG A 175 0.90 -0.12 -18.07
CA ARG A 175 -0.50 -0.06 -18.51
C ARG A 175 -1.33 0.89 -17.64
N ALA A 176 -1.17 0.83 -16.33
CA ALA A 176 -1.87 1.69 -15.39
C ALA A 176 -1.58 3.16 -15.68
N GLU A 177 -0.33 3.53 -15.98
CA GLU A 177 0.01 4.90 -16.38
C GLU A 177 -0.63 5.30 -17.71
N VAL A 178 -0.54 4.44 -18.74
CA VAL A 178 -1.10 4.72 -20.08
C VAL A 178 -2.62 4.88 -20.06
N TYR A 179 -3.34 4.11 -19.24
CA TYR A 179 -4.80 4.20 -19.16
C TYR A 179 -5.29 5.25 -18.17
N SER A 180 -4.64 5.40 -17.00
CA SER A 180 -5.09 6.34 -15.98
C SER A 180 -4.82 7.79 -16.37
N LEU A 181 -3.66 8.09 -16.97
CA LEU A 181 -3.26 9.47 -17.25
C LEU A 181 -4.24 10.19 -18.19
N PRO A 182 -4.71 9.61 -19.32
CA PRO A 182 -5.73 10.24 -20.16
C PRO A 182 -7.06 10.47 -19.43
N ILE A 183 -7.48 9.53 -18.58
CA ILE A 183 -8.73 9.65 -17.82
C ILE A 183 -8.60 10.77 -16.76
N VAL A 184 -7.47 10.82 -16.05
CA VAL A 184 -7.15 11.87 -15.09
C VAL A 184 -7.08 13.22 -15.78
N ILE A 185 -6.43 13.34 -16.93
CA ILE A 185 -6.37 14.58 -17.71
C ILE A 185 -7.77 14.99 -18.17
N ALA A 186 -8.58 14.07 -18.67
CA ALA A 186 -9.96 14.35 -19.09
C ALA A 186 -10.84 14.82 -17.91
N LEU A 187 -10.70 14.17 -16.76
CA LEU A 187 -11.43 14.53 -15.54
C LEU A 187 -10.94 15.88 -14.97
N CYS A 188 -9.64 16.13 -14.97
CA CYS A 188 -9.05 17.42 -14.66
C CYS A 188 -9.57 18.51 -15.61
N LEU A 189 -9.64 18.23 -16.91
CA LEU A 189 -10.19 19.18 -17.89
C LEU A 189 -11.66 19.51 -17.59
N LEU A 190 -12.45 18.50 -17.21
CA LEU A 190 -13.84 18.67 -16.80
C LEU A 190 -13.97 19.49 -15.50
N ILE A 191 -13.09 19.28 -14.52
CA ILE A 191 -13.13 19.95 -13.22
C ILE A 191 -12.62 21.40 -13.30
N PHE A 192 -11.48 21.62 -13.96
CA PHE A 192 -10.84 22.94 -14.03
C PHE A 192 -11.38 23.82 -15.16
N GLY A 193 -11.88 23.21 -16.24
CA GLY A 193 -12.47 23.89 -17.40
C GLY A 193 -11.47 24.59 -18.34
N SER A 194 -10.17 24.50 -18.06
CA SER A 194 -9.08 25.00 -18.92
C SER A 194 -7.95 23.98 -19.02
N VAL A 195 -7.35 23.90 -20.20
CA VAL A 195 -6.25 22.94 -20.48
C VAL A 195 -5.06 23.19 -19.58
N ILE A 196 -4.64 24.45 -19.41
CA ILE A 196 -3.46 24.79 -18.61
C ILE A 196 -3.66 24.43 -17.14
N ALA A 197 -4.84 24.70 -16.57
CA ALA A 197 -5.11 24.32 -15.19
C ALA A 197 -5.16 22.79 -15.02
N ALA A 198 -5.68 22.06 -16.01
CA ALA A 198 -5.72 20.60 -15.99
C ALA A 198 -4.34 19.93 -16.08
N LEU A 199 -3.33 20.63 -16.62
CA LEU A 199 -1.95 20.14 -16.67
C LEU A 199 -1.18 20.36 -15.36
N MET A 200 -1.66 21.23 -14.46
CA MET A 200 -0.97 21.50 -13.19
C MET A 200 -0.88 20.27 -12.28
N PRO A 201 -1.97 19.49 -12.06
CA PRO A 201 -1.90 18.19 -11.39
C PRO A 201 -0.86 17.25 -11.97
N ALA A 202 -0.87 17.06 -13.29
CA ALA A 202 0.05 16.15 -13.97
C ALA A 202 1.52 16.58 -13.80
N LEU A 203 1.79 17.89 -13.90
CA LEU A 203 3.13 18.43 -13.66
C LEU A 203 3.65 18.09 -12.26
N ILE A 204 2.82 18.29 -11.23
CA ILE A 204 3.22 17.98 -9.85
C ILE A 204 3.33 16.47 -9.63
N GLY A 205 2.46 15.67 -10.27
CA GLY A 205 2.51 14.21 -10.22
C GLY A 205 3.80 13.65 -10.77
N VAL A 206 4.24 14.12 -11.95
CA VAL A 206 5.51 13.71 -12.56
C VAL A 206 6.69 14.05 -11.65
N VAL A 207 6.74 15.27 -11.11
CA VAL A 207 7.81 15.66 -10.18
C VAL A 207 7.78 14.82 -8.91
N ALA A 208 6.59 14.53 -8.37
CA ALA A 208 6.42 13.71 -7.19
C ALA A 208 6.96 12.29 -7.40
N ILE A 209 6.55 11.64 -8.50
CA ILE A 209 6.98 10.28 -8.85
C ILE A 209 8.50 10.26 -9.06
N VAL A 210 9.03 11.13 -9.92
CA VAL A 210 10.47 11.17 -10.22
C VAL A 210 11.31 11.46 -8.97
N GLY A 211 10.92 12.47 -8.19
CA GLY A 211 11.67 12.84 -6.99
C GLY A 211 11.57 11.79 -5.89
N ALA A 212 10.44 11.11 -5.75
CA ALA A 212 10.26 10.04 -4.76
C ALA A 212 11.03 8.77 -5.16
N THR A 213 10.99 8.40 -6.44
CA THR A 213 11.79 7.30 -6.99
C THR A 213 13.28 7.55 -6.79
N ALA A 214 13.76 8.77 -7.07
CA ALA A 214 15.15 9.14 -6.81
C ALA A 214 15.51 9.11 -5.30
N SER A 215 14.55 9.48 -4.44
CA SER A 215 14.73 9.40 -2.98
C SER A 215 14.82 7.95 -2.50
N VAL A 216 14.02 7.05 -3.08
CA VAL A 216 14.11 5.61 -2.80
C VAL A 216 15.41 5.02 -3.33
N ARG A 217 15.86 5.40 -4.54
CA ARG A 217 17.18 5.00 -5.07
C ARG A 217 18.33 5.39 -4.13
N LEU A 218 18.23 6.55 -3.48
CA LEU A 218 19.21 6.94 -2.47
C LEU A 218 19.12 6.05 -1.22
N LEU A 219 17.92 5.63 -0.82
CA LEU A 219 17.72 4.74 0.32
C LEU A 219 18.24 3.32 0.06
N THR A 220 18.24 2.84 -1.18
CA THR A 220 18.75 1.50 -1.52
C THR A 220 20.25 1.33 -1.23
N GLU A 221 20.99 2.44 -1.08
CA GLU A 221 22.40 2.42 -0.65
C GLU A 221 22.57 2.08 0.85
N PHE A 222 21.51 2.19 1.65
CA PHE A 222 21.55 2.04 3.11
C PHE A 222 20.66 0.92 3.64
N THR A 223 19.61 0.56 2.91
CA THR A 223 18.62 -0.44 3.31
C THR A 223 18.07 -1.13 2.07
N GLU A 224 17.66 -2.38 2.23
CA GLU A 224 16.87 -3.06 1.22
C GLU A 224 15.51 -2.36 1.05
N VAL A 225 15.10 -2.19 -0.21
CA VAL A 225 13.80 -1.61 -0.55
C VAL A 225 13.10 -2.50 -1.57
N SER A 226 11.88 -2.89 -1.27
CA SER A 226 11.06 -3.74 -2.11
C SER A 226 10.56 -3.02 -3.38
N ILE A 227 10.51 -3.73 -4.50
CA ILE A 227 9.97 -3.28 -5.79
C ILE A 227 8.57 -2.67 -5.69
N PHE A 228 7.75 -3.21 -4.79
CA PHE A 228 6.38 -2.77 -4.62
C PHE A 228 6.26 -1.32 -4.13
N SER A 229 7.35 -0.74 -3.58
CA SER A 229 7.42 0.67 -3.20
C SER A 229 7.16 1.62 -4.36
N VAL A 230 7.58 1.25 -5.58
CA VAL A 230 7.36 2.06 -6.78
C VAL A 230 5.86 2.18 -7.08
N ASN A 231 5.10 1.11 -6.84
CA ASN A 231 3.64 1.13 -7.03
C ASN A 231 2.98 2.10 -6.04
N ILE A 232 3.42 2.13 -4.78
CA ILE A 232 2.95 3.11 -3.79
C ILE A 232 3.40 4.53 -4.14
N ILE A 233 4.62 4.72 -4.66
CA ILE A 233 5.10 6.02 -5.13
C ILE A 233 4.19 6.56 -6.24
N THR A 234 3.88 5.74 -7.24
CA THR A 234 3.02 6.15 -8.36
C THR A 234 1.60 6.45 -7.89
N LEU A 235 1.04 5.56 -7.07
CA LEU A 235 -0.30 5.68 -6.50
C LEU A 235 -0.46 6.98 -5.67
N LEU A 236 0.37 7.16 -4.63
CA LEU A 236 0.28 8.30 -3.73
C LEU A 236 0.83 9.56 -4.36
N GLY A 237 1.90 9.46 -5.14
CA GLY A 237 2.54 10.58 -5.81
C GLY A 237 1.59 11.26 -6.78
N LEU A 238 0.91 10.48 -7.65
CA LEU A 238 -0.10 11.03 -8.56
C LEU A 238 -1.35 11.49 -7.80
N GLY A 239 -1.86 10.68 -6.89
CA GLY A 239 -3.07 10.97 -6.12
C GLY A 239 -2.99 12.27 -5.32
N LEU A 240 -1.97 12.40 -4.47
CA LEU A 240 -1.77 13.58 -3.64
C LEU A 240 -1.36 14.80 -4.45
N ALA A 241 -0.59 14.63 -5.53
CA ALA A 241 -0.25 15.74 -6.41
C ALA A 241 -1.50 16.36 -7.05
N VAL A 242 -2.45 15.53 -7.46
CA VAL A 242 -3.73 15.98 -8.00
C VAL A 242 -4.51 16.79 -6.96
N ASP A 243 -4.59 16.28 -5.74
CA ASP A 243 -5.31 16.94 -4.65
C ASP A 243 -4.68 18.28 -4.26
N TYR A 244 -3.36 18.29 -4.04
CA TYR A 244 -2.63 19.50 -3.68
C TYR A 244 -2.71 20.55 -4.79
N ALA A 245 -2.61 20.13 -6.06
CA ALA A 245 -2.78 21.02 -7.19
C ALA A 245 -4.21 21.58 -7.28
N LEU A 246 -5.23 20.75 -7.06
CA LEU A 246 -6.63 21.17 -7.06
C LEU A 246 -6.91 22.24 -6.01
N PHE A 247 -6.43 22.06 -4.78
CA PHE A 247 -6.58 23.05 -3.72
C PHE A 247 -5.85 24.35 -4.03
N MET A 248 -4.58 24.26 -4.43
CA MET A 248 -3.74 25.44 -4.69
C MET A 248 -4.24 26.23 -5.90
N VAL A 249 -4.53 25.56 -7.02
CA VAL A 249 -5.06 26.19 -8.24
C VAL A 249 -6.46 26.75 -8.00
N GLY A 250 -7.32 26.00 -7.29
CA GLY A 250 -8.66 26.45 -6.94
C GLY A 250 -8.64 27.74 -6.13
N ARG A 251 -7.78 27.80 -5.11
CA ARG A 251 -7.63 28.98 -4.25
C ARG A 251 -6.98 30.15 -4.97
N PHE A 252 -5.94 29.91 -5.77
CA PHE A 252 -5.30 30.95 -6.58
C PHE A 252 -6.28 31.62 -7.54
N ARG A 253 -7.12 30.83 -8.22
CA ARG A 253 -8.15 31.35 -9.13
C ARG A 253 -9.25 32.12 -8.40
N GLU A 254 -9.61 31.70 -7.18
CA GLU A 254 -10.57 32.43 -6.36
C GLU A 254 -10.04 33.81 -5.94
N GLU A 255 -8.80 33.87 -5.44
CA GLU A 255 -8.16 35.14 -5.05
C GLU A 255 -7.92 36.06 -6.26
N LEU A 256 -7.55 35.49 -7.41
CA LEU A 256 -7.37 36.27 -8.65
C LEU A 256 -8.69 36.82 -9.20
N ALA A 257 -9.81 36.11 -8.99
CA ALA A 257 -11.14 36.59 -9.36
C ALA A 257 -11.68 37.63 -8.38
N ALA A 258 -11.25 37.60 -7.12
CA ALA A 258 -11.61 38.59 -6.10
C ALA A 258 -10.80 39.89 -6.24
N ALA A 259 -9.64 39.84 -6.89
CA ALA A 259 -8.83 41.02 -7.22
C ALA A 259 -9.56 41.88 -8.27
N HIS A 260 -9.88 43.12 -7.92
CA HIS A 260 -10.53 44.08 -8.80
C HIS A 260 -9.47 44.82 -9.64
N GLY A 261 -9.52 44.74 -10.98
CA GLY A 261 -8.64 45.48 -11.90
C GLY A 261 -7.43 44.70 -12.44
N ASP A 262 -6.70 45.27 -13.41
CA ASP A 262 -5.42 44.77 -13.98
C ASP A 262 -4.22 45.24 -13.12
N ASP A 263 -4.33 45.14 -11.80
CA ASP A 263 -3.22 45.53 -10.91
C ASP A 263 -2.02 44.59 -11.07
N CYS A 264 -0.84 45.18 -11.27
CA CYS A 264 0.43 44.46 -11.36
C CYS A 264 0.71 43.58 -10.12
N ASP A 265 0.15 43.96 -8.97
CA ASP A 265 0.31 43.27 -7.69
C ASP A 265 -0.74 42.17 -7.43
N ALA A 266 -1.74 42.01 -8.31
CA ALA A 266 -2.83 41.05 -8.12
C ALA A 266 -2.32 39.59 -8.08
N VAL A 267 -1.36 39.23 -8.94
CA VAL A 267 -0.80 37.87 -8.98
C VAL A 267 0.06 37.58 -7.75
N PRO A 268 1.05 38.42 -7.37
CA PRO A 268 1.79 38.23 -6.11
C PRO A 268 0.86 38.17 -4.88
N ALA A 269 -0.12 39.07 -4.77
CA ALA A 269 -1.06 39.06 -3.65
C ALA A 269 -1.89 37.76 -3.59
N ALA A 270 -2.37 37.28 -4.75
CA ALA A 270 -3.10 36.02 -4.85
C ALA A 270 -2.22 34.82 -4.42
N ILE A 271 -0.94 34.78 -4.82
CA ILE A 271 0.00 33.73 -4.40
C ILE A 271 0.26 33.79 -2.89
N HIS A 272 0.44 34.99 -2.33
CA HIS A 272 0.65 35.17 -0.89
C HIS A 272 -0.53 34.63 -0.08
N ARG A 273 -1.77 34.98 -0.47
CA ARG A 273 -2.98 34.49 0.19
C ARG A 273 -3.18 32.99 -0.01
N THR A 274 -2.86 32.48 -1.20
CA THR A 274 -2.94 31.05 -1.51
C THR A 274 -1.98 30.25 -0.63
N LEU A 275 -0.71 30.63 -0.55
CA LEU A 275 0.28 29.97 0.30
C LEU A 275 -0.02 30.12 1.80
N ALA A 276 -0.55 31.27 2.22
CA ALA A 276 -0.94 31.50 3.61
C ALA A 276 -2.14 30.66 4.05
N THR A 277 -2.99 30.24 3.12
CA THR A 277 -4.20 29.43 3.39
C THR A 277 -4.03 28.01 2.87
N ALA A 278 -4.34 27.77 1.59
CA ALA A 278 -4.25 26.45 0.96
C ALA A 278 -2.85 25.82 1.09
N GLY A 279 -1.78 26.61 0.95
CA GLY A 279 -0.41 26.08 1.11
C GLY A 279 -0.11 25.57 2.52
N ARG A 280 -0.57 26.28 3.56
CA ARG A 280 -0.46 25.78 4.95
C ARG A 280 -1.25 24.49 5.14
N THR A 281 -2.44 24.41 4.55
CA THR A 281 -3.28 23.22 4.63
C THR A 281 -2.64 22.02 3.92
N VAL A 282 -2.08 22.22 2.73
CA VAL A 282 -1.31 21.18 2.00
C VAL A 282 -0.11 20.71 2.81
N MET A 283 0.65 21.63 3.43
CA MET A 283 1.78 21.27 4.28
C MET A 283 1.36 20.39 5.46
N PHE A 284 0.27 20.75 6.13
CA PHE A 284 -0.23 20.01 7.27
C PHE A 284 -0.79 18.63 6.87
N SER A 285 -1.55 18.59 5.78
CA SER A 285 -2.06 17.35 5.19
C SER A 285 -0.91 16.41 4.82
N GLY A 286 0.09 16.89 4.07
CA GLY A 286 1.25 16.09 3.69
C GLY A 286 2.04 15.56 4.89
N LEU A 287 2.29 16.39 5.90
CA LEU A 287 2.95 15.91 7.13
C LEU A 287 2.10 14.88 7.89
N THR A 288 0.77 15.02 7.87
CA THR A 288 -0.15 14.06 8.50
C THR A 288 -0.11 12.72 7.79
N VAL A 289 -0.17 12.71 6.45
CA VAL A 289 -0.12 11.48 5.66
C VAL A 289 1.25 10.81 5.82
N ALA A 290 2.35 11.58 5.76
CA ALA A 290 3.70 11.04 5.98
C ALA A 290 3.86 10.44 7.39
N ALA A 291 3.28 11.06 8.42
CA ALA A 291 3.30 10.53 9.77
C ALA A 291 2.37 9.32 9.96
N ALA A 292 1.27 9.22 9.21
CA ALA A 292 0.45 8.00 9.20
C ALA A 292 1.21 6.84 8.55
N LEU A 293 1.87 7.08 7.41
CA LEU A 293 2.66 6.07 6.71
C LEU A 293 3.90 5.63 7.49
N SER A 294 4.49 6.50 8.32
CA SER A 294 5.61 6.09 9.18
C SER A 294 5.23 5.06 10.24
N SER A 295 3.93 4.86 10.51
CA SER A 295 3.46 3.76 11.36
C SER A 295 3.79 2.37 10.78
N LEU A 296 3.98 2.26 9.46
CA LEU A 296 4.42 1.02 8.83
C LEU A 296 5.88 0.65 9.19
N LEU A 297 6.68 1.60 9.68
CA LEU A 297 8.06 1.34 10.09
C LEU A 297 8.19 0.52 11.38
N PHE A 298 7.09 0.35 12.14
CA PHE A 298 7.08 -0.54 13.30
C PHE A 298 7.13 -2.02 12.90
N PHE A 299 6.73 -2.33 11.67
CA PHE A 299 6.71 -3.71 11.18
C PHE A 299 8.12 -4.17 10.80
N PRO A 300 8.53 -5.40 11.20
CA PRO A 300 9.85 -5.92 10.86
C PRO A 300 9.98 -6.29 9.38
N GLN A 301 8.88 -6.53 8.66
CA GLN A 301 8.88 -6.93 7.25
C GLN A 301 9.47 -5.83 6.38
N VAL A 302 10.48 -6.19 5.57
CA VAL A 302 11.12 -5.27 4.62
C VAL A 302 10.09 -4.73 3.63
N TYR A 303 9.15 -5.55 3.18
CA TYR A 303 8.02 -5.15 2.33
C TYR A 303 7.24 -3.95 2.92
N LEU A 304 6.76 -4.05 4.17
CA LEU A 304 5.97 -2.99 4.81
C LEU A 304 6.79 -1.71 5.05
N ARG A 305 8.06 -1.85 5.46
CA ARG A 305 8.98 -0.71 5.63
C ARG A 305 9.25 0.01 4.31
N SER A 306 9.40 -0.75 3.23
CA SER A 306 9.64 -0.25 1.89
C SER A 306 8.46 0.58 1.38
N MET A 307 7.23 0.10 1.60
CA MET A 307 6.01 0.88 1.33
C MET A 307 5.94 2.16 2.14
N ALA A 308 6.39 2.14 3.39
CA ALA A 308 6.50 3.33 4.22
C ALA A 308 7.47 4.34 3.59
N TYR A 309 8.67 3.90 3.20
CA TYR A 309 9.67 4.78 2.58
C TYR A 309 9.17 5.40 1.28
N GLY A 310 8.66 4.57 0.37
CA GLY A 310 8.12 5.03 -0.91
C GLY A 310 6.96 6.00 -0.73
N GLY A 311 6.02 5.69 0.15
CA GLY A 311 4.88 6.55 0.43
C GLY A 311 5.25 7.87 1.11
N ILE A 312 6.13 7.86 2.11
CA ILE A 312 6.63 9.06 2.76
C ILE A 312 7.38 9.94 1.75
N ALA A 313 8.25 9.35 0.93
CA ALA A 313 8.97 10.07 -0.12
C ALA A 313 7.99 10.72 -1.11
N ALA A 314 7.01 9.97 -1.62
CA ALA A 314 5.98 10.48 -2.53
C ALA A 314 5.21 11.66 -1.94
N VAL A 315 4.74 11.53 -0.71
CA VAL A 315 3.99 12.58 0.00
C VAL A 315 4.84 13.83 0.20
N LEU A 316 6.07 13.68 0.70
CA LEU A 316 6.94 14.82 1.02
C LEU A 316 7.40 15.53 -0.25
N VAL A 317 7.77 14.80 -1.30
CA VAL A 317 8.15 15.40 -2.59
C VAL A 317 6.96 16.09 -3.24
N ALA A 318 5.77 15.46 -3.26
CA ALA A 318 4.54 16.08 -3.77
C ALA A 318 4.20 17.37 -3.01
N MET A 319 4.30 17.35 -1.67
CA MET A 319 4.09 18.52 -0.81
C MET A 319 5.10 19.63 -1.13
N ILE A 320 6.40 19.32 -1.22
CA ILE A 320 7.43 20.29 -1.55
C ILE A 320 7.17 20.88 -2.94
N ALA A 321 6.87 20.05 -3.94
CA ALA A 321 6.58 20.48 -5.30
C ALA A 321 5.34 21.39 -5.35
N ALA A 322 4.26 21.04 -4.65
CA ALA A 322 3.04 21.84 -4.57
C ALA A 322 3.24 23.19 -3.84
N LEU A 323 4.22 23.28 -2.93
CA LEU A 323 4.54 24.52 -2.21
C LEU A 323 5.61 25.38 -2.88
N SER A 324 6.32 24.86 -3.87
CA SER A 324 7.47 25.52 -4.51
C SER A 324 7.30 25.70 -6.01
N ILE A 325 7.17 24.60 -6.77
CA ILE A 325 7.04 24.59 -8.22
C ILE A 325 5.70 25.16 -8.63
N LEU A 326 4.62 24.68 -8.01
CA LEU A 326 3.28 25.10 -8.41
C LEU A 326 3.07 26.61 -8.26
N PRO A 327 3.37 27.26 -7.12
CA PRO A 327 3.18 28.71 -7.01
C PRO A 327 4.15 29.50 -7.90
N ALA A 328 5.35 28.97 -8.20
CA ALA A 328 6.27 29.59 -9.16
C ALA A 328 5.66 29.59 -10.58
N VAL A 329 5.15 28.45 -11.03
CA VAL A 329 4.49 28.30 -12.33
C VAL A 329 3.22 29.18 -12.40
N LEU A 330 2.43 29.22 -11.33
CA LEU A 330 1.24 30.10 -11.23
C LEU A 330 1.61 31.58 -11.29
N THR A 331 2.75 31.98 -10.72
CA THR A 331 3.25 33.37 -10.81
C THR A 331 3.59 33.73 -12.26
N LEU A 332 4.19 32.81 -13.02
CA LEU A 332 4.55 33.03 -14.43
C LEU A 332 3.34 33.02 -15.36
N LEU A 333 2.34 32.19 -15.06
CA LEU A 333 1.10 32.10 -15.83
C LEU A 333 0.16 33.28 -15.56
N GLY A 334 0.03 33.68 -14.29
CA GLY A 334 -0.95 34.68 -13.85
C GLY A 334 -2.37 34.33 -14.33
N ARG A 335 -3.03 35.27 -15.02
CA ARG A 335 -4.37 35.09 -15.61
C ARG A 335 -4.42 34.06 -16.74
N ARG A 336 -3.28 33.68 -17.33
CA ARG A 336 -3.23 32.69 -18.42
C ARG A 336 -3.55 31.28 -17.96
N ILE A 337 -3.68 31.02 -16.65
CA ILE A 337 -4.19 29.73 -16.15
C ILE A 337 -5.58 29.37 -16.70
N ASP A 338 -6.37 30.40 -17.04
CA ASP A 338 -7.67 30.24 -17.67
C ASP A 338 -7.60 30.24 -19.20
N ALA A 339 -6.43 30.17 -19.83
CA ALA A 339 -6.31 30.06 -21.29
C ALA A 339 -6.56 28.61 -21.76
N GLY A 340 -7.08 28.46 -22.99
CA GLY A 340 -7.54 27.17 -23.50
C GLY A 340 -8.83 26.69 -22.83
N ARG A 341 -9.82 27.59 -22.70
CA ARG A 341 -11.14 27.27 -22.10
C ARG A 341 -11.91 26.33 -23.01
N VAL A 342 -12.24 25.14 -22.49
CA VAL A 342 -13.04 24.14 -23.23
C VAL A 342 -14.52 24.21 -22.82
N PHE A 343 -14.79 24.51 -21.54
CA PHE A 343 -16.17 24.59 -21.01
C PHE A 343 -16.48 25.95 -20.40
N ARG A 344 -17.68 26.49 -20.69
CA ARG A 344 -18.19 27.73 -20.08
C ARG A 344 -18.64 27.42 -18.65
N ARG A 345 -17.98 28.03 -17.65
CA ARG A 345 -18.30 27.82 -16.22
C ARG A 345 -19.77 28.15 -15.94
N ARG A 346 -20.49 27.22 -15.31
CA ARG A 346 -21.73 27.55 -14.59
C ARG A 346 -21.36 28.33 -13.31
N PRO A 347 -22.14 29.37 -12.94
CA PRO A 347 -21.87 30.16 -11.74
C PRO A 347 -21.85 29.27 -10.49
N VAL A 348 -20.86 29.50 -9.63
CA VAL A 348 -20.48 28.68 -8.47
C VAL A 348 -21.61 28.61 -7.41
N GLU A 349 -22.61 29.49 -7.47
CA GLU A 349 -23.68 29.62 -6.47
C GLU A 349 -24.66 28.44 -6.43
N GLN A 350 -25.01 27.82 -7.57
CA GLN A 350 -26.04 26.77 -7.60
C GLN A 350 -25.61 25.47 -6.89
N GLY A 351 -24.36 25.03 -7.08
CA GLY A 351 -23.83 23.82 -6.44
C GLY A 351 -23.62 23.99 -4.93
N ARG A 352 -23.33 25.22 -4.48
CA ARG A 352 -23.17 25.55 -3.06
C ARG A 352 -24.51 25.41 -2.30
N ALA A 353 -25.63 25.81 -2.90
CA ALA A 353 -26.95 25.73 -2.26
C ALA A 353 -27.44 24.28 -2.01
N TRP A 354 -27.10 23.35 -2.91
CA TRP A 354 -27.44 21.92 -2.75
C TRP A 354 -26.77 21.32 -1.51
N TRP A 355 -25.45 21.48 -1.38
CA TRP A 355 -24.69 20.93 -0.25
C TRP A 355 -25.14 21.47 1.10
N ALA A 356 -25.49 22.77 1.16
CA ALA A 356 -26.05 23.37 2.36
C ALA A 356 -27.42 22.77 2.73
N THR A 357 -28.23 22.45 1.74
CA THR A 357 -29.57 21.85 1.93
C THR A 357 -29.45 20.39 2.35
N TRP A 358 -28.54 19.64 1.72
CA TRP A 358 -28.20 18.27 2.08
C TRP A 358 -27.70 18.17 3.52
N ALA A 359 -26.71 19.00 3.90
CA ALA A 359 -26.20 19.02 5.26
C ALA A 359 -27.31 19.31 6.28
N ARG A 360 -28.17 20.29 6.00
CA ARG A 360 -29.33 20.58 6.86
C ARG A 360 -30.31 19.42 6.94
N ALA A 361 -30.57 18.71 5.84
CA ALA A 361 -31.45 17.55 5.82
C ALA A 361 -30.91 16.41 6.70
N VAL A 362 -29.62 16.09 6.58
CA VAL A 362 -28.90 15.11 7.42
C VAL A 362 -28.97 15.50 8.90
N MET A 363 -28.79 16.79 9.22
CA MET A 363 -28.81 17.28 10.60
C MET A 363 -30.21 17.39 11.22
N ARG A 364 -31.31 17.19 10.47
CA ARG A 364 -32.69 17.27 11.04
C ARG A 364 -33.02 16.10 11.96
N ARG A 365 -32.51 14.89 11.68
CA ARG A 365 -32.74 13.69 12.50
C ARG A 365 -31.42 12.94 12.73
N PRO A 366 -30.47 13.56 13.42
CA PRO A 366 -29.09 13.12 13.38
C PRO A 366 -28.88 11.76 14.06
N MET A 367 -29.67 11.39 15.08
CA MET A 367 -29.61 10.05 15.69
C MET A 367 -30.01 8.94 14.72
N VAL A 368 -31.11 9.13 13.99
CA VAL A 368 -31.60 8.15 12.99
C VAL A 368 -30.59 8.02 11.87
N THR A 369 -30.05 9.14 11.40
CA THR A 369 -29.04 9.13 10.34
C THR A 369 -27.76 8.41 10.77
N VAL A 370 -27.24 8.68 11.97
CA VAL A 370 -26.07 7.95 12.51
C VAL A 370 -26.36 6.46 12.61
N LEU A 371 -27.50 6.05 13.17
CA LEU A 371 -27.86 4.65 13.32
C LEU A 371 -27.95 3.95 11.96
N VAL A 372 -28.65 4.53 10.99
CA VAL A 372 -28.80 3.94 9.63
C VAL A 372 -27.43 3.79 8.96
N VAL A 373 -26.58 4.82 9.03
CA VAL A 373 -25.24 4.76 8.42
C VAL A 373 -24.38 3.70 9.12
N LEU A 374 -24.38 3.63 10.44
CA LEU A 374 -23.62 2.61 11.17
C LEU A 374 -24.11 1.19 10.87
N VAL A 375 -25.42 0.99 10.70
CA VAL A 375 -25.98 -0.30 10.26
C VAL A 375 -25.49 -0.63 8.86
N VAL A 376 -25.55 0.30 7.91
CA VAL A 376 -25.06 0.07 6.53
C VAL A 376 -23.56 -0.26 6.54
N LEU A 377 -22.73 0.54 7.21
CA LEU A 377 -21.30 0.29 7.32
C LEU A 377 -21.00 -1.05 8.04
N GLY A 378 -21.75 -1.37 9.09
CA GLY A 378 -21.63 -2.64 9.80
C GLY A 378 -22.02 -3.84 8.93
N THR A 379 -23.06 -3.72 8.10
CA THR A 379 -23.43 -4.79 7.16
C THR A 379 -22.39 -4.98 6.05
N LEU A 380 -21.80 -3.90 5.55
CA LEU A 380 -20.71 -3.97 4.57
C LEU A 380 -19.43 -4.53 5.19
N GLY A 381 -19.19 -4.25 6.48
CA GLY A 381 -18.03 -4.74 7.23
C GLY A 381 -18.18 -6.17 7.75
N TRP A 382 -19.39 -6.74 7.75
CA TRP A 382 -19.66 -8.08 8.28
C TRP A 382 -18.78 -9.19 7.70
N PRO A 383 -18.55 -9.26 6.36
CA PRO A 383 -17.70 -10.30 5.77
C PRO A 383 -16.26 -10.31 6.30
N PHE A 384 -15.76 -9.18 6.80
CA PHE A 384 -14.42 -9.09 7.37
C PHE A 384 -14.22 -9.98 8.62
N LEU A 385 -15.31 -10.35 9.30
CA LEU A 385 -15.24 -11.24 10.47
C LEU A 385 -15.02 -12.70 10.09
N SER A 386 -15.32 -13.09 8.85
CA SER A 386 -15.11 -14.45 8.33
C SER A 386 -13.85 -14.59 7.48
N SER A 387 -12.98 -13.57 7.45
CA SER A 387 -11.76 -13.58 6.65
C SER A 387 -10.77 -14.62 7.17
N SER A 388 -10.44 -15.58 6.31
CA SER A 388 -9.22 -16.39 6.40
C SER A 388 -8.03 -15.57 5.90
N TRP A 389 -6.93 -15.68 6.61
CA TRP A 389 -5.66 -15.03 6.27
C TRP A 389 -4.75 -16.03 5.59
N GLY A 390 -3.78 -15.58 4.79
CA GLY A 390 -2.74 -16.41 4.18
C GLY A 390 -1.51 -15.60 3.76
N GLY A 391 -0.47 -16.30 3.34
CA GLY A 391 0.73 -15.75 2.73
C GLY A 391 0.66 -15.80 1.19
N ILE A 392 1.80 -15.62 0.54
CA ILE A 392 1.91 -15.61 -0.91
C ILE A 392 1.97 -17.04 -1.44
N ASP A 393 1.11 -17.35 -2.42
CA ASP A 393 1.04 -18.65 -3.09
C ASP A 393 0.93 -18.46 -4.63
N TYR A 394 1.12 -19.52 -5.43
CA TYR A 394 1.09 -19.44 -6.90
C TYR A 394 -0.22 -18.85 -7.47
N ARG A 395 -1.32 -18.96 -6.71
CA ARG A 395 -2.65 -18.41 -7.05
C ARG A 395 -2.72 -16.89 -7.05
N VAL A 396 -1.65 -16.18 -6.68
CA VAL A 396 -1.55 -14.72 -6.82
C VAL A 396 -1.43 -14.30 -8.28
N LEU A 397 -0.97 -15.23 -9.11
CA LEU A 397 -0.92 -15.11 -10.56
C LEU A 397 -2.25 -15.57 -11.18
N PRO A 398 -2.70 -14.95 -12.28
CA PRO A 398 -3.86 -15.45 -13.03
C PRO A 398 -3.58 -16.84 -13.64
N SER A 399 -4.64 -17.63 -13.88
CA SER A 399 -4.53 -19.02 -14.35
C SER A 399 -3.92 -19.20 -15.75
N ASP A 400 -3.75 -18.11 -16.51
CA ASP A 400 -3.02 -18.13 -17.77
C ASP A 400 -1.49 -18.04 -17.60
N ALA A 401 -1.01 -17.67 -16.41
CA ALA A 401 0.41 -17.49 -16.14
C ALA A 401 1.18 -18.84 -16.20
N PRO A 402 2.40 -18.87 -16.77
CA PRO A 402 3.22 -20.08 -16.84
C PRO A 402 3.43 -20.76 -15.49
N ALA A 403 3.84 -20.02 -14.45
CA ALA A 403 4.10 -20.60 -13.13
C ALA A 403 2.83 -21.13 -12.44
N HIS A 404 1.67 -20.50 -12.68
CA HIS A 404 0.37 -21.00 -12.19
C HIS A 404 0.03 -22.34 -12.83
N ARG A 405 0.08 -22.44 -14.17
CA ARG A 405 -0.22 -23.71 -14.88
C ARG A 405 0.75 -24.83 -14.51
N ALA A 406 2.01 -24.48 -14.29
CA ALA A 406 3.03 -25.41 -13.86
C ALA A 406 2.75 -25.95 -12.44
N ALA A 407 2.30 -25.09 -11.51
CA ALA A 407 1.87 -25.51 -10.17
C ALA A 407 0.63 -26.41 -10.22
N ASP A 408 -0.39 -26.05 -11.01
CA ASP A 408 -1.59 -26.89 -11.19
C ASP A 408 -1.24 -28.25 -11.82
N THR A 409 -0.29 -28.28 -12.75
CA THR A 409 0.19 -29.54 -13.36
C THR A 409 0.92 -30.39 -12.33
N LEU A 410 1.75 -29.78 -11.47
CA LEU A 410 2.42 -30.48 -10.37
C LEU A 410 1.40 -31.13 -9.44
N ILE A 411 0.41 -30.37 -8.96
CA ILE A 411 -0.64 -30.86 -8.04
C ILE A 411 -1.49 -31.96 -8.72
N SER A 412 -2.00 -31.70 -9.92
CA SER A 412 -2.93 -32.63 -10.58
C SER A 412 -2.27 -33.94 -11.06
N GLN A 413 -0.98 -33.93 -11.43
CA GLN A 413 -0.33 -35.10 -12.03
C GLN A 413 0.61 -35.87 -11.11
N PHE A 414 1.05 -35.31 -9.97
CA PHE A 414 2.00 -35.97 -9.05
C PHE A 414 1.34 -36.51 -7.76
N GLY A 415 0.02 -36.33 -7.60
CA GLY A 415 -0.70 -36.73 -6.39
C GLY A 415 -1.92 -35.85 -6.24
N GLY A 416 -3.12 -36.35 -6.53
CA GLY A 416 -4.34 -35.53 -6.67
C GLY A 416 -4.76 -34.70 -5.45
N ASP A 417 -4.10 -34.87 -4.30
CA ASP A 417 -4.24 -34.03 -3.12
C ASP A 417 -2.97 -33.19 -2.92
N GLU A 418 -3.15 -31.89 -2.73
CA GLU A 418 -2.06 -30.96 -2.43
C GLU A 418 -1.38 -31.37 -1.11
N THR A 419 -0.07 -31.64 -1.12
CA THR A 419 0.71 -31.98 0.09
C THR A 419 1.65 -30.85 0.47
N SER A 420 1.74 -30.54 1.76
CA SER A 420 2.63 -29.52 2.28
C SER A 420 3.71 -30.13 3.16
N ALA A 421 4.81 -29.40 3.34
CA ALA A 421 5.91 -29.83 4.19
C ALA A 421 6.45 -28.68 5.04
N ALA A 422 6.90 -29.03 6.24
CA ALA A 422 7.66 -28.19 7.13
C ALA A 422 9.09 -28.73 7.22
N THR A 423 10.04 -27.82 7.32
CA THR A 423 11.43 -28.18 7.59
C THR A 423 11.66 -28.08 9.10
N VAL A 424 12.14 -29.14 9.73
CA VAL A 424 12.53 -29.12 11.15
C VAL A 424 14.03 -29.29 11.23
N VAL A 425 14.72 -28.28 11.75
CA VAL A 425 16.16 -28.27 11.95
C VAL A 425 16.44 -28.58 13.42
N LEU A 426 17.00 -29.76 13.69
CA LEU A 426 17.48 -30.14 15.02
C LEU A 426 18.93 -29.69 15.18
N GLN A 427 19.23 -29.08 16.32
CA GLN A 427 20.58 -28.68 16.72
C GLN A 427 20.94 -29.34 18.04
N ARG A 428 22.21 -29.73 18.18
CA ARG A 428 22.74 -30.37 19.39
C ARG A 428 21.95 -31.64 19.76
N ALA A 429 21.46 -32.34 18.74
CA ALA A 429 20.66 -33.54 18.89
C ALA A 429 21.49 -34.75 18.45
N GLY A 430 21.95 -35.53 19.43
CA GLY A 430 22.53 -36.84 19.15
C GLY A 430 21.49 -37.80 18.54
N GLU A 431 21.95 -38.98 18.14
CA GLU A 431 21.08 -40.01 17.56
C GLU A 431 19.87 -40.39 18.45
N PRO A 432 20.00 -40.61 19.78
CA PRO A 432 18.85 -40.98 20.61
C PRO A 432 17.88 -39.80 20.82
N GLU A 433 18.38 -38.57 20.94
CA GLU A 433 17.54 -37.38 21.06
C GLU A 433 16.76 -37.14 19.75
N ALA A 434 17.43 -37.26 18.61
CA ALA A 434 16.79 -37.10 17.30
C ALA A 434 15.73 -38.17 17.03
N ALA A 435 15.99 -39.43 17.40
CA ALA A 435 15.03 -40.51 17.24
C ALA A 435 13.77 -40.30 18.09
N ALA A 436 13.92 -39.75 19.31
CA ALA A 436 12.79 -39.38 20.14
C ALA A 436 11.93 -38.29 19.45
N VAL A 437 12.57 -37.22 18.96
CA VAL A 437 11.86 -36.13 18.27
C VAL A 437 11.17 -36.62 16.99
N VAL A 438 11.80 -37.51 16.21
CA VAL A 438 11.17 -38.08 15.01
C VAL A 438 9.89 -38.86 15.36
N ASN A 439 9.89 -39.61 16.46
CA ASN A 439 8.69 -40.33 16.91
C ASN A 439 7.61 -39.34 17.36
N ASP A 440 7.97 -38.32 18.14
CA ASP A 440 7.02 -37.30 18.60
C ASP A 440 6.41 -36.54 17.42
N LEU A 441 7.21 -36.17 16.42
CA LEU A 441 6.75 -35.53 15.19
C LEU A 441 5.79 -36.42 14.39
N ALA A 442 6.02 -37.74 14.38
CA ALA A 442 5.17 -38.70 13.68
C ALA A 442 3.84 -38.97 14.40
N GLU A 443 3.75 -38.68 15.70
CA GLU A 443 2.50 -38.77 16.47
C GLU A 443 1.60 -37.54 16.34
N VAL A 444 2.11 -36.45 15.74
CA VAL A 444 1.31 -35.23 15.52
C VAL A 444 0.14 -35.53 14.57
N PRO A 445 -1.11 -35.18 14.95
CA PRO A 445 -2.27 -35.26 14.08
C PRO A 445 -2.03 -34.66 12.70
N ASP A 446 -2.56 -35.31 11.67
CA ASP A 446 -2.47 -34.92 10.25
C ASP A 446 -1.07 -35.04 9.59
N VAL A 447 -0.02 -35.32 10.37
CA VAL A 447 1.29 -35.68 9.81
C VAL A 447 1.22 -37.05 9.14
N VAL A 448 1.64 -37.10 7.88
CA VAL A 448 1.65 -38.30 7.05
C VAL A 448 3.02 -38.98 7.09
N GLU A 449 4.10 -38.18 7.06
CA GLU A 449 5.47 -38.70 6.94
C GLU A 449 6.47 -37.72 7.55
N VAL A 450 7.40 -38.25 8.36
CA VAL A 450 8.60 -37.54 8.83
C VAL A 450 9.82 -38.18 8.18
N ARG A 451 10.60 -37.39 7.44
CA ARG A 451 11.75 -37.88 6.68
C ARG A 451 13.04 -37.17 7.07
N PRO A 452 14.11 -37.89 7.43
CA PRO A 452 15.44 -37.30 7.53
C PRO A 452 15.98 -36.98 6.13
N VAL A 453 16.40 -35.72 5.93
CA VAL A 453 16.91 -35.19 4.66
C VAL A 453 18.43 -35.13 4.66
N ALA A 454 19.03 -34.66 5.76
CA ALA A 454 20.48 -34.50 5.89
C ALA A 454 20.90 -34.57 7.36
N GLU A 455 22.16 -34.92 7.59
CA GLU A 455 22.81 -34.99 8.90
C GLU A 455 24.24 -34.47 8.77
N ASP A 456 24.65 -33.62 9.71
CA ASP A 456 26.01 -33.08 9.81
C ASP A 456 26.36 -32.86 11.29
N GLY A 457 27.22 -33.73 11.83
CA GLY A 457 27.55 -33.74 13.27
C GLY A 457 26.30 -33.87 14.15
N ASP A 458 26.12 -32.93 15.08
CA ASP A 458 24.97 -32.89 16.00
C ASP A 458 23.76 -32.12 15.42
N HIS A 459 23.77 -31.84 14.12
CA HIS A 459 22.67 -31.20 13.41
C HIS A 459 21.96 -32.20 12.50
N ARG A 460 20.62 -32.17 12.50
CA ARG A 460 19.80 -32.97 11.59
C ARG A 460 18.72 -32.13 10.92
N LEU A 461 18.49 -32.41 9.65
CA LEU A 461 17.43 -31.80 8.86
C LEU A 461 16.33 -32.83 8.63
N LEU A 462 15.13 -32.52 9.10
CA LEU A 462 13.93 -33.35 8.92
C LEU A 462 12.91 -32.59 8.06
N GLN A 463 12.17 -33.33 7.23
CA GLN A 463 10.98 -32.85 6.54
C GLN A 463 9.76 -33.56 7.06
N VAL A 464 8.78 -32.79 7.52
CA VAL A 464 7.49 -33.29 8.03
C VAL A 464 6.42 -32.95 6.99
N HIS A 465 5.72 -33.96 6.47
CA HIS A 465 4.72 -33.81 5.43
C HIS A 465 3.30 -34.05 5.97
N TRP A 466 2.33 -33.30 5.45
CA TRP A 466 0.91 -33.49 5.72
C TRP A 466 0.08 -33.21 4.45
N ASN A 467 -1.17 -33.64 4.47
CA ASN A 467 -2.12 -33.39 3.39
C ASN A 467 -2.78 -32.01 3.57
N GLY A 468 -2.91 -31.27 2.48
CA GLY A 468 -3.58 -29.97 2.42
C GLY A 468 -2.66 -28.82 2.00
N ASN A 469 -3.29 -27.70 1.65
CA ASN A 469 -2.63 -26.48 1.22
C ASN A 469 -1.85 -25.83 2.36
N SER A 470 -0.64 -25.33 2.06
CA SER A 470 0.31 -24.75 3.03
C SER A 470 -0.21 -23.50 3.73
N GLN A 471 -1.22 -22.85 3.17
CA GLN A 471 -1.85 -21.62 3.65
C GLN A 471 -3.12 -21.88 4.47
N SER A 472 -3.58 -23.13 4.60
CA SER A 472 -4.82 -23.44 5.33
C SER A 472 -4.67 -23.30 6.85
N GLU A 473 -5.79 -23.08 7.56
CA GLU A 473 -5.80 -23.05 9.03
C GLU A 473 -5.37 -24.40 9.64
N ALA A 474 -5.70 -25.52 9.00
CA ALA A 474 -5.27 -26.84 9.43
C ALA A 474 -3.74 -26.97 9.39
N SER A 475 -3.10 -26.54 8.29
CA SER A 475 -1.64 -26.54 8.16
C SER A 475 -0.96 -25.68 9.23
N ARG A 476 -1.56 -24.56 9.62
CA ARG A 476 -1.03 -23.72 10.71
C ARG A 476 -1.09 -24.42 12.07
N ALA A 477 -2.21 -25.09 12.35
CA ALA A 477 -2.36 -25.86 13.57
C ALA A 477 -1.33 -27.00 13.66
N VAL A 478 -0.93 -27.59 12.52
CA VAL A 478 0.18 -28.55 12.47
C VAL A 478 1.49 -27.88 12.89
N ILE A 479 1.84 -26.71 12.34
CA ILE A 479 3.07 -25.99 12.74
C ILE A 479 3.08 -25.67 14.24
N ASP A 480 1.97 -25.20 14.79
CA ASP A 480 1.87 -24.90 16.22
C ASP A 480 2.11 -26.15 17.08
N GLN A 481 1.65 -27.32 16.62
CA GLN A 481 1.90 -28.60 17.28
C GLN A 481 3.36 -29.06 17.12
N LEU A 482 3.96 -28.90 15.93
CA LEU A 482 5.38 -29.22 15.72
C LEU A 482 6.29 -28.38 16.63
N ARG A 483 5.95 -27.10 16.82
CA ARG A 483 6.69 -26.18 17.71
C ARG A 483 6.47 -26.43 19.20
N ALA A 484 5.39 -27.13 19.56
CA ALA A 484 5.11 -27.49 20.95
C ALA A 484 5.91 -28.72 21.41
N ILE A 485 6.61 -29.42 20.51
CA ILE A 485 7.47 -30.54 20.84
C ILE A 485 8.79 -30.01 21.41
N ASP A 486 9.00 -30.26 22.70
CA ASP A 486 10.26 -29.95 23.37
C ASP A 486 11.27 -31.09 23.13
N PRO A 487 12.36 -30.86 22.39
CA PRO A 487 13.38 -31.88 22.21
C PRO A 487 14.10 -32.21 23.54
N PRO A 488 14.48 -33.47 23.78
CA PRO A 488 15.10 -33.89 25.03
C PRO A 488 16.52 -33.33 25.22
N GLY A 489 16.90 -33.09 26.47
CA GLY A 489 18.26 -32.65 26.83
C GLY A 489 18.54 -31.18 26.49
N ASP A 490 19.71 -30.92 25.89
CA ASP A 490 20.15 -29.58 25.46
C ASP A 490 19.89 -29.32 23.96
N ALA A 491 19.17 -30.23 23.29
CA ALA A 491 18.80 -30.14 21.90
C ALA A 491 17.80 -28.99 21.68
N THR A 492 17.79 -28.42 20.48
CA THR A 492 16.80 -27.40 20.08
C THR A 492 16.26 -27.71 18.69
N ALA A 493 14.94 -27.60 18.52
CA ALA A 493 14.27 -27.75 17.24
C ALA A 493 13.83 -26.37 16.73
N LEU A 494 14.06 -26.12 15.43
CA LEU A 494 13.56 -24.93 14.74
C LEU A 494 12.66 -25.38 13.60
N VAL A 495 11.44 -24.85 13.54
CA VAL A 495 10.45 -25.18 12.51
C VAL A 495 10.38 -24.06 11.48
N GLY A 496 10.72 -24.41 10.24
CA GLY A 496 10.66 -23.58 9.04
C GLY A 496 9.76 -24.15 7.94
N GLY A 497 9.90 -23.60 6.73
CA GLY A 497 9.01 -23.88 5.61
C GLY A 497 7.90 -22.83 5.45
N THR A 498 7.20 -22.88 4.31
CA THR A 498 6.26 -21.84 3.87
C THR A 498 5.08 -21.62 4.84
N THR A 499 4.55 -22.69 5.43
CA THR A 499 3.49 -22.58 6.44
C THR A 499 4.02 -21.94 7.73
N ALA A 500 5.23 -22.30 8.17
CA ALA A 500 5.84 -21.71 9.35
C ALA A 500 6.15 -20.22 9.17
N GLU A 501 6.62 -19.83 7.97
CA GLU A 501 6.78 -18.42 7.58
C GLU A 501 5.46 -17.66 7.65
N THR A 502 4.37 -18.28 7.20
CA THR A 502 3.03 -17.68 7.25
C THR A 502 2.54 -17.52 8.69
N VAL A 503 2.73 -18.53 9.54
CA VAL A 503 2.40 -18.44 10.98
C VAL A 503 3.19 -17.29 11.63
N ASP A 504 4.50 -17.24 11.40
CA ASP A 504 5.37 -16.21 11.96
C ASP A 504 5.05 -14.80 11.47
N LEU A 505 4.66 -14.68 10.20
CA LEU A 505 4.17 -13.44 9.62
C LEU A 505 2.89 -12.98 10.33
N LEU A 506 1.88 -13.83 10.44
CA LEU A 506 0.62 -13.50 11.10
C LEU A 506 0.82 -13.09 12.56
N ASP A 507 1.68 -13.81 13.27
CA ASP A 507 2.03 -13.53 14.66
C ASP A 507 2.74 -12.18 14.81
N SER A 508 3.69 -11.89 13.90
CA SER A 508 4.39 -10.61 13.84
C SER A 508 3.45 -9.45 13.56
N LEU A 509 2.54 -9.60 12.59
CA LEU A 509 1.53 -8.60 12.26
C LEU A 509 0.59 -8.35 13.45
N ARG A 510 0.07 -9.42 14.06
CA ARG A 510 -0.85 -9.34 15.22
C ARG A 510 -0.22 -8.63 16.40
N ARG A 511 1.06 -8.88 16.69
CA ARG A 511 1.79 -8.22 17.79
C ARG A 511 2.07 -6.74 17.51
N THR A 512 2.25 -6.37 16.24
CA THR A 512 2.67 -5.01 15.83
C THR A 512 1.50 -4.08 15.50
N LEU A 513 0.39 -4.62 14.99
CA LEU A 513 -0.84 -3.88 14.64
C LEU A 513 -1.33 -2.92 15.74
N PRO A 514 -1.38 -3.31 17.03
CA PRO A 514 -1.77 -2.38 18.10
C PRO A 514 -0.84 -1.17 18.22
N TRP A 515 0.48 -1.35 18.03
CA TRP A 515 1.46 -0.27 18.09
C TRP A 515 1.29 0.70 16.93
N MET A 516 1.08 0.18 15.72
CA MET A 516 0.73 0.98 14.54
C MET A 516 -0.52 1.83 14.82
N ALA A 517 -1.60 1.21 15.31
CA ALA A 517 -2.86 1.88 15.59
C ALA A 517 -2.72 2.96 16.69
N VAL A 518 -2.00 2.65 17.78
CA VAL A 518 -1.73 3.60 18.86
C VAL A 518 -0.90 4.77 18.35
N PHE A 519 0.18 4.52 17.61
CA PHE A 519 1.03 5.57 17.08
C PHE A 519 0.26 6.48 16.11
N ALA A 520 -0.42 5.91 15.12
CA ALA A 520 -1.22 6.67 14.16
C ALA A 520 -2.31 7.50 14.86
N SER A 521 -2.99 6.91 15.85
CA SER A 521 -4.00 7.59 16.66
C SER A 521 -3.41 8.72 17.50
N LEU A 522 -2.23 8.54 18.10
CA LEU A 522 -1.57 9.57 18.92
C LEU A 522 -1.08 10.74 18.07
N VAL A 523 -0.46 10.46 16.93
CA VAL A 523 -0.06 11.47 15.94
C VAL A 523 -1.29 12.28 15.53
N MET A 524 -2.38 11.60 15.20
CA MET A 524 -3.64 12.22 14.81
C MET A 524 -4.24 13.07 15.93
N LEU A 525 -4.33 12.53 17.14
CA LEU A 525 -4.80 13.24 18.33
C LEU A 525 -3.99 14.52 18.53
N GLY A 526 -2.66 14.43 18.46
CA GLY A 526 -1.77 15.59 18.60
C GLY A 526 -1.98 16.64 17.52
N LEU A 527 -2.02 16.21 16.25
CA LEU A 527 -2.17 17.10 15.10
C LEU A 527 -3.53 17.84 15.11
N LEU A 528 -4.65 17.11 15.27
CA LEU A 528 -5.98 17.73 15.30
C LEU A 528 -6.21 18.56 16.55
N PHE A 529 -5.66 18.14 17.70
CA PHE A 529 -5.68 18.95 18.91
C PHE A 529 -4.92 20.27 18.70
N MET A 530 -3.74 20.25 18.08
CA MET A 530 -3.02 21.49 17.75
C MET A 530 -3.80 22.37 16.77
N ALA A 531 -4.48 21.76 15.79
CA ALA A 531 -5.27 22.49 14.79
C ALA A 531 -6.53 23.15 15.39
N PHE A 532 -7.30 22.42 16.21
CA PHE A 532 -8.66 22.83 16.61
C PHE A 532 -8.84 23.06 18.11
N GLY A 533 -7.89 22.67 18.95
CA GLY A 533 -7.98 22.81 20.41
C GLY A 533 -9.03 21.90 21.06
N SER A 534 -9.52 20.88 20.34
CA SER A 534 -10.54 19.93 20.81
C SER A 534 -9.96 18.51 20.90
N VAL A 535 -10.35 17.78 21.94
CA VAL A 535 -10.02 16.35 22.08
C VAL A 535 -11.13 15.48 21.46
N VAL A 536 -12.37 15.95 21.47
CA VAL A 536 -13.54 15.21 20.96
C VAL A 536 -13.47 15.04 19.45
N LEU A 537 -13.01 16.07 18.71
CA LEU A 537 -12.87 16.01 17.25
C LEU A 537 -11.96 14.88 16.80
N PRO A 538 -10.69 14.81 17.25
CA PRO A 538 -9.81 13.71 16.85
C PRO A 538 -10.30 12.33 17.27
N VAL A 539 -10.87 12.18 18.47
CA VAL A 539 -11.41 10.86 18.87
C VAL A 539 -12.55 10.44 17.95
N LYS A 540 -13.47 11.35 17.64
CA LYS A 540 -14.57 11.09 16.71
C LYS A 540 -14.05 10.72 15.33
N ALA A 541 -13.09 11.49 14.82
CA ALA A 541 -12.44 11.27 13.55
C ALA A 541 -11.85 9.84 13.44
N ILE A 542 -11.11 9.39 14.46
CA ILE A 542 -10.57 8.01 14.52
C ILE A 542 -11.69 6.98 14.40
N LEU A 543 -12.78 7.13 15.16
CA LEU A 543 -13.91 6.20 15.14
C LEU A 543 -14.60 6.14 13.79
N MET A 544 -14.73 7.28 13.12
CA MET A 544 -15.35 7.37 11.80
C MET A 544 -14.50 6.72 10.72
N ASN A 545 -13.19 6.93 10.79
CA ASN A 545 -12.23 6.30 9.88
C ASN A 545 -12.21 4.79 10.08
N ALA A 546 -12.22 4.33 11.34
CA ALA A 546 -12.33 2.91 11.66
C ALA A 546 -13.60 2.28 11.08
N ALA A 547 -14.76 2.92 11.24
CA ALA A 547 -16.02 2.43 10.67
C ALA A 547 -16.00 2.33 9.13
N SER A 548 -15.42 3.33 8.45
CA SER A 548 -15.24 3.33 6.99
C SER A 548 -14.33 2.21 6.53
N LEU A 549 -13.23 2.02 7.25
CA LEU A 549 -12.22 1.04 6.90
C LEU A 549 -12.72 -0.38 7.10
N THR A 550 -13.41 -0.66 8.21
CA THR A 550 -14.06 -1.96 8.44
C THR A 550 -15.06 -2.27 7.33
N ALA A 551 -15.87 -1.30 6.89
CA ALA A 551 -16.80 -1.50 5.78
C ALA A 551 -16.06 -1.83 4.47
N SER A 552 -14.92 -1.20 4.24
CA SER A 552 -14.11 -1.37 3.04
C SER A 552 -13.40 -2.73 3.00
N PHE A 553 -12.85 -3.18 4.14
CA PHE A 553 -12.28 -4.51 4.26
C PHE A 553 -13.32 -5.62 4.14
N GLY A 554 -14.55 -5.39 4.63
CA GLY A 554 -15.64 -6.33 4.38
C GLY A 554 -16.00 -6.44 2.89
N VAL A 555 -16.02 -5.32 2.16
CA VAL A 555 -16.19 -5.35 0.69
C VAL A 555 -15.04 -6.07 -0.01
N VAL A 556 -13.79 -5.84 0.42
CA VAL A 556 -12.61 -6.54 -0.12
C VAL A 556 -12.70 -8.03 0.12
N THR A 557 -13.07 -8.45 1.33
CA THR A 557 -13.25 -9.87 1.68
C THR A 557 -14.34 -10.49 0.81
N TRP A 558 -15.48 -9.80 0.68
CA TRP A 558 -16.59 -10.28 -0.14
C TRP A 558 -16.22 -10.46 -1.62
N ILE A 559 -15.35 -9.60 -2.16
CA ILE A 559 -14.88 -9.71 -3.54
C ILE A 559 -13.80 -10.79 -3.66
N PHE A 560 -12.69 -10.63 -2.94
CA PHE A 560 -11.46 -11.38 -3.19
C PHE A 560 -11.34 -12.70 -2.41
N ALA A 561 -11.91 -12.77 -1.20
CA ALA A 561 -11.92 -14.01 -0.43
C ALA A 561 -13.11 -14.91 -0.83
N ASP A 562 -14.31 -14.34 -0.93
CA ASP A 562 -15.53 -15.09 -1.26
C ASP A 562 -15.73 -15.30 -2.79
N GLY A 563 -14.91 -14.69 -3.64
CA GLY A 563 -14.94 -14.88 -5.10
C GLY A 563 -16.07 -14.15 -5.83
N HIS A 564 -16.72 -13.16 -5.21
CA HIS A 564 -17.71 -12.36 -5.93
C HIS A 564 -17.01 -11.45 -6.96
N LEU A 565 -17.58 -11.34 -8.17
CA LEU A 565 -17.05 -10.54 -9.30
C LEU A 565 -15.77 -11.07 -9.97
N GLU A 566 -15.36 -12.31 -9.70
CA GLU A 566 -14.22 -12.97 -10.37
C GLU A 566 -14.24 -12.83 -11.89
N GLY A 567 -15.38 -13.12 -12.53
CA GLY A 567 -15.52 -13.02 -13.99
C GLY A 567 -15.43 -11.60 -14.54
N LEU A 568 -15.86 -10.59 -13.77
CA LEU A 568 -15.81 -9.19 -14.19
C LEU A 568 -14.40 -8.63 -14.07
N LEU A 569 -13.74 -8.93 -12.96
CA LEU A 569 -12.39 -8.44 -12.64
C LEU A 569 -11.29 -9.37 -13.16
N ARG A 570 -11.63 -10.54 -13.71
CA ARG A 570 -10.71 -11.56 -14.26
C ARG A 570 -9.63 -11.99 -13.26
N PHE A 571 -10.04 -12.38 -12.06
CA PHE A 571 -9.15 -12.95 -11.04
C PHE A 571 -9.74 -14.27 -10.53
N GLU A 572 -8.92 -15.03 -9.82
CA GLU A 572 -9.35 -16.23 -9.10
C GLU A 572 -9.23 -15.98 -7.59
N SER A 573 -10.28 -16.29 -6.84
CA SER A 573 -10.22 -16.22 -5.39
C SER A 573 -9.34 -17.32 -4.82
N GLN A 574 -8.56 -16.95 -3.81
CA GLN A 574 -7.69 -17.88 -3.11
C GLN A 574 -8.41 -18.54 -1.93
N GLY A 575 -9.62 -18.06 -1.60
CA GLY A 575 -10.33 -18.44 -0.37
C GLY A 575 -9.68 -17.88 0.89
N PHE A 576 -8.71 -16.96 0.77
CA PHE A 576 -8.07 -16.21 1.86
C PHE A 576 -7.55 -14.86 1.36
N LEU A 577 -7.24 -13.96 2.29
CA LEU A 577 -6.59 -12.67 2.02
C LEU A 577 -5.14 -12.70 2.51
N ASP A 578 -4.24 -12.14 1.70
CA ASP A 578 -2.87 -11.85 2.14
C ASP A 578 -2.90 -10.86 3.32
N ALA A 579 -2.24 -11.23 4.42
CA ALA A 579 -2.31 -10.47 5.67
C ALA A 579 -1.57 -9.13 5.63
N THR A 580 -0.62 -8.93 4.72
CA THR A 580 0.15 -7.70 4.60
C THR A 580 -0.63 -6.59 3.89
N GLN A 581 -1.55 -6.94 2.98
CA GLN A 581 -2.25 -5.94 2.15
C GLN A 581 -3.19 -5.03 2.95
N PRO A 582 -4.03 -5.54 3.87
CA PRO A 582 -4.87 -4.67 4.70
C PRO A 582 -4.07 -3.74 5.61
N VAL A 583 -2.84 -4.11 6.00
CA VAL A 583 -1.96 -3.25 6.79
C VAL A 583 -1.50 -2.03 5.97
N VAL A 584 -1.08 -2.24 4.72
CA VAL A 584 -0.73 -1.15 3.80
C VAL A 584 -1.95 -0.27 3.52
N MET A 585 -3.10 -0.88 3.21
CA MET A 585 -4.35 -0.16 3.00
C MET A 585 -4.76 0.67 4.22
N LEU A 586 -4.68 0.09 5.43
CA LEU A 586 -4.95 0.80 6.68
C LEU A 586 -4.06 2.04 6.80
N ALA A 587 -2.75 1.92 6.60
CA ALA A 587 -1.83 3.06 6.71
C ALA A 587 -2.15 4.16 5.69
N VAL A 588 -2.34 3.78 4.42
CA VAL A 588 -2.62 4.70 3.32
C VAL A 588 -3.97 5.38 3.50
N LEU A 589 -5.04 4.60 3.70
CA LEU A 589 -6.40 5.12 3.83
C LEU A 589 -6.58 5.93 5.10
N PHE A 590 -5.92 5.56 6.19
CA PHE A 590 -5.92 6.37 7.38
C PHE A 590 -5.24 7.71 7.10
N GLY A 591 -4.08 7.73 6.46
CA GLY A 591 -3.43 8.98 6.04
C GLY A 591 -4.30 9.86 5.14
N LEU A 592 -4.92 9.28 4.11
CA LEU A 592 -5.78 9.99 3.15
C LEU A 592 -7.09 10.47 3.78
N SER A 593 -7.82 9.64 4.52
CA SER A 593 -9.08 10.07 5.16
C SER A 593 -8.85 11.26 6.11
N MET A 594 -7.67 11.30 6.73
CA MET A 594 -7.26 12.39 7.61
C MET A 594 -7.06 13.73 6.92
N ASP A 595 -6.51 13.75 5.71
CA ASP A 595 -6.29 15.02 5.00
C ASP A 595 -7.60 15.77 4.75
N TYR A 596 -8.62 15.04 4.32
CA TYR A 596 -9.90 15.60 3.99
C TYR A 596 -10.65 16.00 5.27
N GLU A 597 -10.49 15.25 6.37
CA GLU A 597 -11.15 15.58 7.64
C GLU A 597 -10.62 16.87 8.22
N VAL A 598 -9.31 17.05 8.21
CA VAL A 598 -8.70 18.32 8.58
C VAL A 598 -9.21 19.43 7.67
N PHE A 599 -9.33 19.21 6.36
CA PHE A 599 -9.83 20.22 5.43
C PHE A 599 -11.27 20.64 5.73
N LEU A 600 -12.17 19.67 5.91
CA LEU A 600 -13.58 19.92 6.22
C LEU A 600 -13.72 20.60 7.58
N LEU A 601 -13.10 20.05 8.63
CA LEU A 601 -13.18 20.57 9.99
C LEU A 601 -12.56 21.96 10.11
N SER A 602 -11.50 22.25 9.35
CA SER A 602 -10.91 23.59 9.29
C SER A 602 -11.89 24.64 8.80
N ARG A 603 -12.64 24.35 7.73
CA ARG A 603 -13.68 25.26 7.24
C ARG A 603 -14.87 25.39 8.17
N ILE A 604 -15.29 24.29 8.82
CA ILE A 604 -16.34 24.34 9.84
C ILE A 604 -15.89 25.19 11.04
N HIS A 605 -14.65 25.00 11.50
CA HIS A 605 -14.10 25.73 12.63
C HIS A 605 -13.96 27.24 12.34
N GLU A 606 -13.56 27.60 11.11
CA GLU A 606 -13.52 28.99 10.66
C GLU A 606 -14.89 29.67 10.79
N GLN A 607 -15.96 29.00 10.33
CA GLN A 607 -17.33 29.52 10.45
C GLN A 607 -17.85 29.54 11.89
N TRP A 608 -17.49 28.53 12.68
CA TRP A 608 -17.86 28.44 14.10
C TRP A 608 -17.29 29.60 14.89
N ARG A 609 -16.06 30.01 14.61
CA ARG A 609 -15.44 31.16 15.28
C ARG A 609 -16.07 32.50 14.91
N LEU A 610 -16.64 32.62 13.72
CA LEU A 610 -17.33 33.83 13.28
C LEU A 610 -18.75 33.92 13.85
N THR A 611 -19.47 32.79 13.92
CA THR A 611 -20.92 32.79 14.19
C THR A 611 -21.30 32.24 15.57
N GLY A 612 -20.52 31.32 16.14
CA GLY A 612 -20.88 30.59 17.37
C GLY A 612 -22.08 29.65 17.23
N ASP A 613 -22.59 29.41 16.01
CA ASP A 613 -23.68 28.47 15.73
C ASP A 613 -23.15 27.23 15.00
N ASN A 614 -23.31 26.06 15.64
CA ASN A 614 -22.70 24.81 15.21
C ASN A 614 -23.38 24.29 13.96
N THR A 615 -24.72 24.39 13.89
CA THR A 615 -25.49 23.86 12.78
C THR A 615 -25.25 24.70 11.53
N HIS A 616 -25.23 26.03 11.68
CA HIS A 616 -24.89 26.93 10.59
C HIS A 616 -23.46 26.71 10.10
N SER A 617 -22.50 26.59 11.02
CA SER A 617 -21.08 26.41 10.69
C SER A 617 -20.80 25.10 9.97
N VAL A 618 -21.45 24.01 10.39
CA VAL A 618 -21.35 22.70 9.71
C VAL A 618 -21.93 22.79 8.30
N ALA A 619 -23.12 23.38 8.13
CA ALA A 619 -23.74 23.53 6.81
C ALA A 619 -22.90 24.41 5.87
N ALA A 620 -22.38 25.53 6.36
CA ALA A 620 -21.52 26.44 5.59
C ALA A 620 -20.18 25.77 5.23
N GLY A 621 -19.57 25.04 6.16
CA GLY A 621 -18.35 24.28 5.91
C GLY A 621 -18.54 23.25 4.80
N VAL A 622 -19.57 22.41 4.89
CA VAL A 622 -19.90 21.40 3.87
C VAL A 622 -20.25 22.06 2.52
N GLN A 623 -20.95 23.20 2.53
CA GLN A 623 -21.28 23.96 1.32
C GLN A 623 -20.04 24.45 0.56
N LEU A 624 -19.01 24.90 1.27
CA LEU A 624 -17.79 25.43 0.67
C LEU A 624 -16.85 24.33 0.19
N THR A 625 -16.81 23.20 0.90
CA THR A 625 -15.83 22.12 0.64
C THR A 625 -16.39 20.97 -0.16
N GLY A 626 -17.70 20.69 -0.11
CA GLY A 626 -18.32 19.48 -0.66
C GLY A 626 -17.93 19.19 -2.11
N ARG A 627 -18.07 20.18 -3.02
CA ARG A 627 -17.67 19.98 -4.43
C ARG A 627 -16.18 19.74 -4.60
N ILE A 628 -15.34 20.39 -3.81
CA ILE A 628 -13.88 20.24 -3.95
C ILE A 628 -13.47 18.85 -3.48
N ILE A 629 -13.99 18.40 -2.33
CA ILE A 629 -13.68 17.08 -1.79
C ILE A 629 -14.23 15.97 -2.69
N THR A 630 -15.48 16.06 -3.18
CA THR A 630 -16.02 15.04 -4.10
C THR A 630 -15.22 14.94 -5.40
N ASN A 631 -14.77 16.08 -5.94
CA ASN A 631 -13.95 16.10 -7.15
C ASN A 631 -12.56 15.50 -6.91
N ALA A 632 -11.93 15.82 -5.78
CA ALA A 632 -10.66 15.23 -5.34
C ALA A 632 -10.79 13.71 -5.18
N ALA A 633 -11.79 13.27 -4.41
CA ALA A 633 -12.08 11.86 -4.19
C ALA A 633 -12.36 11.11 -5.50
N LEU A 634 -13.08 11.72 -6.46
CA LEU A 634 -13.33 11.10 -7.76
C LEU A 634 -12.04 10.96 -8.60
N LEU A 635 -11.19 12.00 -8.60
CA LEU A 635 -9.90 11.97 -9.28
C LEU A 635 -9.00 10.89 -8.70
N LEU A 636 -8.88 10.85 -7.37
CA LEU A 636 -8.08 9.88 -6.65
C LEU A 636 -8.66 8.45 -6.82
N ALA A 637 -9.99 8.28 -6.80
CA ALA A 637 -10.64 7.00 -7.07
C ALA A 637 -10.32 6.46 -8.48
N VAL A 638 -10.19 7.33 -9.49
CA VAL A 638 -9.78 6.92 -10.85
C VAL A 638 -8.32 6.48 -10.87
N VAL A 639 -7.43 7.23 -10.22
CA VAL A 639 -5.99 6.91 -10.15
C VAL A 639 -5.79 5.56 -9.45
N ILE A 640 -6.38 5.41 -8.27
CA ILE A 640 -6.30 4.19 -7.46
C ILE A 640 -7.01 3.03 -8.17
N GLY A 641 -8.18 3.28 -8.75
CA GLY A 641 -8.97 2.30 -9.48
C GLY A 641 -8.26 1.77 -10.73
N ALA A 642 -7.27 2.48 -11.28
CA ALA A 642 -6.46 1.97 -12.38
C ALA A 642 -5.68 0.69 -12.01
N PHE A 643 -5.29 0.55 -10.73
CA PHE A 643 -4.64 -0.65 -10.21
C PHE A 643 -5.58 -1.87 -10.19
N ALA A 644 -6.91 -1.66 -10.19
CA ALA A 644 -7.89 -2.73 -10.34
C ALA A 644 -7.82 -3.45 -11.71
N MET A 645 -7.14 -2.86 -12.69
CA MET A 645 -6.93 -3.44 -14.02
C MET A 645 -5.62 -4.24 -14.14
N SER A 646 -4.78 -4.28 -13.09
CA SER A 646 -3.56 -5.09 -13.05
C SER A 646 -3.87 -6.58 -13.22
N GLY A 647 -2.96 -7.37 -13.79
CA GLY A 647 -3.06 -8.83 -13.81
C GLY A 647 -2.87 -9.49 -12.45
N LEU A 648 -2.28 -8.80 -11.47
CA LEU A 648 -1.97 -9.36 -10.14
C LEU A 648 -3.10 -9.13 -9.14
N VAL A 649 -3.48 -10.19 -8.42
CA VAL A 649 -4.55 -10.13 -7.41
C VAL A 649 -4.24 -9.09 -6.33
N PHE A 650 -2.97 -8.97 -5.91
CA PHE A 650 -2.54 -7.99 -4.90
C PHE A 650 -2.81 -6.54 -5.31
N MET A 651 -2.48 -6.18 -6.54
CA MET A 651 -2.73 -4.82 -7.05
C MET A 651 -4.22 -4.55 -7.24
N LYS A 652 -4.99 -5.57 -7.66
CA LYS A 652 -6.45 -5.45 -7.72
C LYS A 652 -7.06 -5.20 -6.36
N LEU A 653 -6.60 -5.94 -5.34
CA LEU A 653 -7.09 -5.82 -3.97
C LEU A 653 -6.82 -4.42 -3.43
N ILE A 654 -5.59 -3.92 -3.55
CA ILE A 654 -5.21 -2.56 -3.17
C ILE A 654 -6.07 -1.54 -3.93
N GLY A 655 -6.14 -1.63 -5.26
CA GLY A 655 -6.86 -0.69 -6.11
C GLY A 655 -8.37 -0.63 -5.82
N VAL A 656 -9.05 -1.78 -5.81
CA VAL A 656 -10.49 -1.87 -5.52
C VAL A 656 -10.75 -1.47 -4.07
N GLY A 657 -10.00 -2.03 -3.13
CA GLY A 657 -10.21 -1.80 -1.70
C GLY A 657 -10.05 -0.34 -1.31
N MET A 658 -8.97 0.31 -1.77
CA MET A 658 -8.76 1.72 -1.47
C MET A 658 -9.71 2.64 -2.23
N MET A 659 -10.08 2.31 -3.47
CA MET A 659 -11.10 3.06 -4.21
C MET A 659 -12.45 3.02 -3.48
N VAL A 660 -12.90 1.84 -3.05
CA VAL A 660 -14.14 1.69 -2.29
C VAL A 660 -14.05 2.46 -0.97
N ALA A 661 -12.95 2.33 -0.24
CA ALA A 661 -12.76 3.02 1.03
C ALA A 661 -12.81 4.55 0.90
N LEU A 662 -12.13 5.08 -0.12
CA LEU A 662 -12.15 6.49 -0.42
C LEU A 662 -13.56 6.98 -0.78
N LEU A 663 -14.30 6.21 -1.59
CA LEU A 663 -15.68 6.57 -1.97
C LEU A 663 -16.62 6.54 -0.76
N ILE A 664 -16.53 5.52 0.10
CA ILE A 664 -17.30 5.43 1.35
C ILE A 664 -16.95 6.61 2.26
N ASP A 665 -15.67 6.92 2.43
CA ASP A 665 -15.22 8.04 3.25
C ASP A 665 -15.76 9.37 2.72
N ALA A 666 -15.54 9.67 1.44
CA ALA A 666 -15.92 10.94 0.83
C ALA A 666 -17.45 11.17 0.78
N THR A 667 -18.24 10.09 0.66
CA THR A 667 -19.70 10.18 0.50
C THR A 667 -20.45 9.84 1.79
N VAL A 668 -20.32 8.62 2.32
CA VAL A 668 -21.08 8.13 3.45
C VAL A 668 -20.58 8.77 4.75
N VAL A 669 -19.27 8.73 4.98
CA VAL A 669 -18.70 9.25 6.23
C VAL A 669 -18.78 10.77 6.23
N ARG A 670 -18.23 11.42 5.21
CA ARG A 670 -18.01 12.87 5.22
C ARG A 670 -19.24 13.68 4.86
N ALA A 671 -20.05 13.24 3.89
CA ALA A 671 -21.24 13.98 3.51
C ALA A 671 -22.46 13.69 4.40
N VAL A 672 -22.44 12.62 5.19
CA VAL A 672 -23.58 12.19 6.02
C VAL A 672 -23.20 12.00 7.49
N LEU A 673 -22.26 11.11 7.80
CA LEU A 673 -21.95 10.79 9.20
C LEU A 673 -21.30 11.98 9.94
N VAL A 674 -20.41 12.74 9.29
CA VAL A 674 -19.71 13.88 9.93
C VAL A 674 -20.71 14.97 10.31
N PRO A 675 -21.60 15.47 9.43
CA PRO A 675 -22.60 16.47 9.81
C PRO A 675 -23.56 15.97 10.88
N ALA A 676 -24.02 14.71 10.79
CA ALA A 676 -24.96 14.15 11.75
C ALA A 676 -24.35 14.06 13.16
N THR A 677 -23.12 13.53 13.26
CA THR A 677 -22.39 13.44 14.55
C THR A 677 -22.05 14.82 15.12
N MET A 678 -21.66 15.78 14.27
CA MET A 678 -21.43 17.16 14.68
C MET A 678 -22.71 17.80 15.24
N ALA A 679 -23.86 17.56 14.62
CA ALA A 679 -25.15 18.07 15.11
C ALA A 679 -25.53 17.46 16.47
N LEU A 680 -25.27 16.17 16.71
CA LEU A 680 -25.54 15.51 18.00
C LEU A 680 -24.71 16.08 19.14
N LEU A 681 -23.41 16.26 18.90
CA LEU A 681 -22.46 16.70 19.92
C LEU A 681 -22.59 18.20 20.21
N GLY A 682 -23.07 19.00 19.26
CA GLY A 682 -23.31 20.43 19.46
C GLY A 682 -22.05 21.17 19.92
N ARG A 683 -22.11 21.77 21.12
CA ARG A 683 -20.96 22.50 21.71
C ARG A 683 -19.83 21.58 22.18
N TRP A 684 -20.11 20.30 22.45
CA TRP A 684 -19.11 19.32 22.90
C TRP A 684 -18.04 19.03 21.85
N ASN A 685 -18.33 19.29 20.57
CA ASN A 685 -17.34 19.20 19.50
C ASN A 685 -16.09 20.03 19.78
N TRP A 686 -16.22 21.14 20.50
CA TRP A 686 -15.14 22.09 20.72
C TRP A 686 -14.55 22.00 22.13
N TRP A 687 -14.85 20.92 22.85
CA TRP A 687 -14.44 20.74 24.24
C TRP A 687 -13.03 20.16 24.36
N ALA A 688 -12.28 20.70 25.33
CA ALA A 688 -11.02 20.14 25.80
C ALA A 688 -10.90 20.28 27.32
N PRO A 689 -10.16 19.37 27.99
CA PRO A 689 -9.87 19.48 29.41
C PRO A 689 -9.19 20.81 29.77
N PRO A 690 -9.45 21.41 30.96
CA PRO A 690 -8.89 22.70 31.37
C PRO A 690 -7.37 22.88 31.21
N PRO A 691 -6.49 21.91 31.53
CA PRO A 691 -5.04 22.10 31.35
C PRO A 691 -4.65 22.16 29.87
N LEU A 692 -5.28 21.33 29.03
CA LEU A 692 -5.04 21.29 27.59
C LEU A 692 -5.57 22.55 26.89
N ALA A 693 -6.76 23.02 27.27
CA ALA A 693 -7.33 24.26 26.76
C ALA A 693 -6.41 25.46 27.04
N ARG A 694 -5.86 25.58 28.26
CA ARG A 694 -4.91 26.63 28.63
C ARG A 694 -3.60 26.55 27.84
N PHE A 695 -3.09 25.34 27.59
CA PHE A 695 -1.90 25.14 26.76
C PHE A 695 -2.16 25.62 25.33
N TRP A 696 -3.27 25.19 24.73
CA TRP A 696 -3.64 25.56 23.37
C TRP A 696 -3.83 27.07 23.21
N GLU A 697 -4.47 27.74 24.18
CA GLU A 697 -4.58 29.20 24.18
C GLU A 697 -3.23 29.92 24.20
N ARG A 698 -2.26 29.41 24.98
CA ARG A 698 -0.90 29.98 25.02
C ARG A 698 -0.15 29.75 23.72
N TYR A 699 -0.28 28.55 23.14
CA TYR A 699 0.29 28.22 21.83
C TYR A 699 -0.25 29.17 20.76
N ARG A 700 -1.58 29.32 20.68
CA ARG A 700 -2.25 30.21 19.71
C ARG A 700 -1.82 31.67 19.80
N ARG A 701 -1.55 32.18 21.02
CA ARG A 701 -1.17 33.59 21.24
C ARG A 701 0.26 33.93 20.83
N ARG A 702 1.12 32.93 20.56
CA ARG A 702 2.48 33.20 20.06
C ARG A 702 2.39 33.73 18.62
N PRO A 703 3.22 34.73 18.23
CA PRO A 703 3.27 35.24 16.85
C PRO A 703 3.48 34.15 15.80
N GLU A 704 4.12 33.06 16.21
CA GLU A 704 4.39 31.86 15.39
C GLU A 704 3.44 30.68 15.68
N GLY A 705 2.69 30.71 16.80
CA GLY A 705 1.92 29.56 17.31
C GLY A 705 0.41 29.61 17.05
N GLY A 706 -0.10 30.71 16.48
CA GLY A 706 -1.46 30.76 15.95
C GLY A 706 -1.55 30.14 14.55
N PHE A 707 -1.47 28.81 14.44
CA PHE A 707 -1.59 28.10 13.14
C PHE A 707 -2.91 28.40 12.40
N TYR A 708 -3.92 28.90 13.13
CA TYR A 708 -5.20 29.43 12.64
C TYR A 708 -5.61 30.74 13.33
N ALA A 709 -4.68 31.69 13.53
CA ALA A 709 -5.07 33.05 13.85
C ALA A 709 -5.57 33.74 12.56
N PRO A 710 -6.81 34.27 12.51
CA PRO A 710 -7.19 35.18 11.45
C PRO A 710 -6.25 36.37 11.52
N GLN A 711 -5.77 36.87 10.38
CA GLN A 711 -5.46 38.29 10.33
C GLN A 711 -6.75 39.00 10.69
N GLU A 712 -6.75 39.73 11.81
CA GLU A 712 -7.78 40.73 12.06
C GLU A 712 -7.90 41.56 10.79
N ALA A 713 -9.06 41.47 10.13
CA ALA A 713 -9.37 42.41 9.07
C ALA A 713 -9.26 43.80 9.71
N ASP A 714 -8.39 44.64 9.17
CA ASP A 714 -8.33 46.06 9.51
C ASP A 714 -9.77 46.56 9.53
N GLN A 715 -10.28 46.85 10.72
CA GLN A 715 -11.53 47.56 10.86
C GLN A 715 -11.30 48.90 10.17
N PRO A 716 -12.14 49.31 9.19
CA PRO A 716 -12.06 50.67 8.71
C PRO A 716 -12.27 51.57 9.92
N ALA A 717 -11.28 52.41 10.21
CA ALA A 717 -11.30 53.35 11.33
C ALA A 717 -12.67 54.04 11.35
N SER A 718 -13.47 53.74 12.38
CA SER A 718 -14.70 54.47 12.64
C SER A 718 -14.30 55.93 12.78
N THR A 719 -14.70 56.74 11.81
CA THR A 719 -14.59 58.18 11.87
C THR A 719 -15.29 58.65 13.14
N SER A 720 -14.49 59.09 14.12
CA SER A 720 -14.99 59.82 15.26
C SER A 720 -15.58 61.13 14.75
N SER A 721 -16.90 61.15 14.60
CA SER A 721 -17.66 62.40 14.59
C SER A 721 -17.50 63.04 15.97
N THR A 722 -16.69 64.08 16.03
CA THR A 722 -16.70 65.07 17.10
C THR A 722 -16.88 66.44 16.47
N ARG A 723 -18.07 66.99 16.73
CA ARG A 723 -18.60 68.34 16.46
C ARG A 723 -18.93 68.71 15.02
#